data_AF-A0AB38D8E4-F1
#
_entry.id   AF-A0AB38D8E4-F1
#
_cell.length_a   1.000
_cell.length_b   1.000
_cell.length_c   1.000
_cell.angle_alpha   90.00
_cell.angle_beta   90.00
_cell.angle_gamma   90.00
#
_symmetry.space_group_name_H-M   'P 1'
#
loop_
_entity.id
_entity.type
_entity.pdbx_description
1 polymer ?
#
loop_
_entity_poly.entity_id
_entity_poly.type
_entity_poly.pdbx_seq_one_letter_code
_entity_poly.pdbx_strand_id
1 'polypeptide(L)'
;MNDTSSVTLDSAAVEDKSAALPGEPLTEEHLSYLKDQGIDPEYLALPHVADSLRSITDFDQLSDGFRWVVDRDSAGGIIFGWGLDGETPQFRPDLPRMDVDGTPIAPKYVFAKGSSASVVLRSNPETADMVGIPLLLVEGTKQSLAAGSALRDQDIAVAGMPGCHGYKQNKVVSPELVQLVKGKTEIVIALDGDARSNRNVYDAGIALKKTLARRNRTVRFVQLPEVAEDEHTGLDDYLSTITPEDRESVLLGLMEAALPEPALERPAAKVAEGSPDSFFSLSGALLADKVASTILATHNILLEPLTFELAEYVESEGIYRIHPDSKRSPTVKNACIGLLGYRYHDRHAPTVESVVRKELEARGLFVTPPEGAWVHVRNGWLNWKTLEFEGHSPERRSLYKLNVNYVPGATCPRVNEFLMKATTLADGENQVPQMWDTASQLLDSRTPTKALSLAGPPRSGKGTFSRLLEAMVPDELVDSVGLLALSDDSHASASLYGKKLNVIGEMEQVYVADTSTFNKAFGEDPIKANPKYRAMFSFRNTALWVMLQNELPQISDPSGAFVSRLTPIQFGESYVGREDRGLGKRLLSELPGVLNELIDALRARDARGGAFLEGHPEVVAHFAEGTNPLMQFWKECIQVAPDDVWATGDKKTVPKEWLSNASTIHTAYKSHCERTGRKARHQGRLMSALEATPFGLRRARAEGNFTGYACKLRTPGAASPGLEGAIQFRPSAGRVNIDKETGELLVLLNGATEPLRFPAPAGVPTDVNTDRAESSGELAPPSVTGTSAPGESAAPEPEPTVEQAEQVEEPSEIPAVLPIPAFSTALQAVIESGAATVGHSTVGELLRTASRTNWARSTVLDYLMKAAPKELRAGGAGDDQVAEFLGVIRGLLDQNPLYRETAGASR
;
A
#
# COMPACT_ATOMS: atom_id res chain seq x y z
N MET A 1 4.34 60.21 46.00
CA MET A 1 3.18 61.12 46.10
C MET A 1 3.27 62.12 44.96
N ASN A 2 2.16 62.75 44.62
CA ASN A 2 1.98 63.51 43.38
C ASN A 2 3.08 64.55 43.14
N ASP A 3 3.46 64.69 41.88
CA ASP A 3 3.56 66.02 41.28
C ASP A 3 2.94 65.99 39.89
N THR A 4 2.24 67.05 39.50
CA THR A 4 1.49 67.13 38.23
C THR A 4 1.61 68.55 37.67
N SER A 5 2.57 68.76 36.78
CA SER A 5 2.83 70.04 36.13
C SER A 5 2.71 69.91 34.61
N SER A 6 1.90 70.77 34.01
CA SER A 6 1.72 70.91 32.57
C SER A 6 3.03 71.17 31.83
N VAL A 7 3.26 70.50 30.70
CA VAL A 7 4.29 70.86 29.73
C VAL A 7 3.62 71.48 28.49
N THR A 8 4.22 72.55 27.99
CA THR A 8 3.79 73.29 26.80
C THR A 8 3.89 72.44 25.54
N LEU A 9 2.86 72.52 24.68
CA LEU A 9 2.99 72.12 23.28
C LEU A 9 3.85 73.16 22.56
N ASP A 10 5.08 72.78 22.25
CA ASP A 10 6.02 73.61 21.49
C ASP A 10 5.76 73.49 19.98
N SER A 11 6.23 74.47 19.20
CA SER A 11 5.91 74.56 17.76
C SER A 11 6.71 73.55 16.93
N ALA A 12 6.01 72.56 16.36
CA ALA A 12 6.50 71.75 15.25
C ALA A 12 6.03 72.34 13.91
N ALA A 13 6.87 72.27 12.88
CA ALA A 13 6.63 72.96 11.61
C ALA A 13 5.44 72.40 10.82
N VAL A 14 4.70 73.30 10.18
CA VAL A 14 3.90 72.96 8.99
C VAL A 14 4.89 72.82 7.83
N GLU A 15 5.33 71.59 7.55
CA GLU A 15 5.98 71.29 6.26
C GLU A 15 4.89 71.20 5.18
N ASP A 16 4.81 72.24 4.36
CA ASP A 16 4.07 72.22 3.10
C ASP A 16 4.79 71.33 2.08
N LYS A 17 4.12 70.26 1.63
CA LYS A 17 4.64 69.29 0.67
C LYS A 17 3.51 68.79 -0.25
N SER A 18 3.18 69.59 -1.26
CA SER A 18 2.59 69.07 -2.51
C SER A 18 3.59 68.10 -3.15
N ALA A 19 3.35 66.80 -2.98
CA ALA A 19 4.33 65.77 -3.31
C ALA A 19 4.25 65.37 -4.79
N ALA A 20 4.86 66.19 -5.65
CA ALA A 20 5.00 65.88 -7.07
C ALA A 20 5.55 64.46 -7.30
N LEU A 21 5.04 63.78 -8.34
CA LEU A 21 5.32 62.37 -8.60
C LEU A 21 6.83 62.05 -8.60
N PRO A 22 7.25 60.92 -7.99
CA PRO A 22 8.66 60.53 -7.92
C PRO A 22 9.23 60.19 -9.30
N GLY A 23 10.56 60.32 -9.44
CA GLY A 23 11.29 60.09 -10.68
C GLY A 23 11.54 61.36 -11.50
N GLU A 24 11.92 61.20 -12.76
CA GLU A 24 12.21 62.27 -13.73
C GLU A 24 11.20 62.23 -14.90
N PRO A 25 11.24 63.15 -15.89
CA PRO A 25 10.39 63.05 -17.08
C PRO A 25 10.56 61.72 -17.84
N LEU A 26 9.67 61.42 -18.78
CA LEU A 26 9.76 60.19 -19.58
C LEU A 26 11.06 60.15 -20.41
N THR A 27 11.83 59.07 -20.26
CA THR A 27 13.04 58.79 -21.06
C THR A 27 12.67 58.40 -22.48
N GLU A 28 13.61 58.48 -23.43
CA GLU A 28 13.38 58.07 -24.82
C GLU A 28 12.91 56.60 -24.93
N GLU A 29 13.41 55.72 -24.05
CA GLU A 29 13.01 54.31 -23.98
C GLU A 29 11.56 54.15 -23.48
N HIS A 30 11.16 54.87 -22.42
CA HIS A 30 9.77 54.84 -21.93
C HIS A 30 8.79 55.53 -22.90
N LEU A 31 9.23 56.56 -23.61
CA LEU A 31 8.46 57.19 -24.69
C LEU A 31 8.27 56.23 -25.87
N SER A 32 9.31 55.49 -26.28
CA SER A 32 9.17 54.44 -27.30
C SER A 32 8.23 53.35 -26.83
N TYR A 33 8.39 52.85 -25.59
CA TYR A 33 7.51 51.83 -25.02
C TYR A 33 6.04 52.26 -25.07
N LEU A 34 5.69 53.47 -24.63
CA LEU A 34 4.30 53.94 -24.68
C LEU A 34 3.79 54.15 -26.12
N LYS A 35 4.65 54.60 -27.03
CA LYS A 35 4.34 54.74 -28.46
C LYS A 35 4.06 53.40 -29.13
N ASP A 36 4.85 52.39 -28.82
CA ASP A 36 4.70 51.00 -29.30
C ASP A 36 3.48 50.29 -28.68
N GLN A 37 2.74 50.98 -27.79
CA GLN A 37 1.45 50.56 -27.22
C GLN A 37 0.29 51.45 -27.72
N GLY A 38 0.47 52.11 -28.87
CA GLY A 38 -0.58 52.85 -29.56
C GLY A 38 -0.82 54.29 -29.08
N ILE A 39 0.01 54.81 -28.18
CA ILE A 39 -0.14 56.15 -27.60
C ILE A 39 0.66 57.18 -28.43
N ASP A 40 0.05 58.32 -28.75
CA ASP A 40 0.67 59.36 -29.58
C ASP A 40 1.70 60.20 -28.80
N PRO A 41 2.93 60.39 -29.31
CA PRO A 41 3.92 61.30 -28.72
C PRO A 41 3.42 62.75 -28.53
N GLU A 42 2.53 63.27 -29.38
CA GLU A 42 1.94 64.60 -29.19
C GLU A 42 1.05 64.65 -27.95
N TYR A 43 0.26 63.61 -27.72
CA TYR A 43 -0.58 63.46 -26.53
C TYR A 43 0.28 63.31 -25.27
N LEU A 44 1.37 62.51 -25.32
CA LEU A 44 2.31 62.36 -24.22
C LEU A 44 3.03 63.68 -23.85
N ALA A 45 3.13 64.62 -24.79
CA ALA A 45 3.72 65.94 -24.58
C ALA A 45 2.73 67.00 -24.04
N LEU A 46 1.43 66.69 -23.91
CA LEU A 46 0.46 67.59 -23.29
C LEU A 46 0.77 67.74 -21.79
N PRO A 47 0.79 68.96 -21.21
CA PRO A 47 1.26 69.16 -19.82
C PRO A 47 0.59 68.26 -18.79
N HIS A 48 -0.74 68.17 -18.80
CA HIS A 48 -1.51 67.32 -17.88
C HIS A 48 -1.25 65.81 -18.05
N VAL A 49 -0.71 65.37 -19.18
CA VAL A 49 -0.29 63.98 -19.42
C VAL A 49 1.16 63.81 -18.96
N ALA A 50 2.07 64.69 -19.39
CA ALA A 50 3.49 64.67 -19.06
C ALA A 50 3.75 64.80 -17.55
N ASP A 51 3.06 65.70 -16.87
CA ASP A 51 3.17 65.87 -15.41
C ASP A 51 2.69 64.61 -14.65
N SER A 52 1.81 63.82 -15.27
CA SER A 52 1.25 62.57 -14.71
C SER A 52 2.08 61.31 -15.04
N LEU A 53 3.20 61.41 -15.76
CA LEU A 53 4.00 60.26 -16.20
C LEU A 53 5.49 60.49 -15.95
N ARG A 54 6.14 59.60 -15.19
CA ARG A 54 7.53 59.78 -14.77
C ARG A 54 8.36 58.51 -14.93
N SER A 55 9.62 58.67 -15.32
CA SER A 55 10.60 57.58 -15.33
C SER A 55 11.21 57.40 -13.95
N ILE A 56 11.45 56.15 -13.58
CA ILE A 56 12.39 55.77 -12.54
C ILE A 56 13.63 55.21 -13.24
N THR A 57 14.78 55.80 -12.93
CA THR A 57 16.11 55.44 -13.47
C THR A 57 17.14 55.17 -12.37
N ASP A 58 16.81 55.49 -11.12
CA ASP A 58 17.62 55.20 -9.93
C ASP A 58 16.70 54.72 -8.79
N PHE A 59 17.11 53.67 -8.07
CA PHE A 59 16.37 53.12 -6.92
C PHE A 59 16.08 54.15 -5.82
N ASP A 60 16.96 55.14 -5.63
CA ASP A 60 16.76 56.15 -4.61
C ASP A 60 15.68 57.18 -5.01
N GLN A 61 15.27 57.25 -6.29
CA GLN A 61 14.08 57.99 -6.73
C GLN A 61 12.77 57.31 -6.30
N LEU A 62 12.76 55.98 -6.08
CA LEU A 62 11.56 55.27 -5.60
C LEU A 62 11.26 55.63 -4.15
N SER A 63 9.99 55.83 -3.83
CA SER A 63 9.52 55.84 -2.44
C SER A 63 9.58 54.43 -1.84
N ASP A 64 9.73 54.35 -0.51
CA ASP A 64 9.86 53.07 0.20
C ASP A 64 8.68 52.10 -0.03
N GLY A 65 7.50 52.63 -0.39
CA GLY A 65 6.33 51.84 -0.76
C GLY A 65 6.48 50.99 -2.03
N PHE A 66 7.48 51.27 -2.87
CA PHE A 66 7.76 50.54 -4.12
C PHE A 66 9.12 49.82 -4.14
N ARG A 67 10.07 50.20 -3.28
CA ARG A 67 11.44 49.65 -3.23
C ARG A 67 11.56 48.14 -3.00
N TRP A 68 10.47 47.46 -2.65
CA TRP A 68 10.43 46.00 -2.52
C TRP A 68 10.19 45.27 -3.85
N VAL A 69 9.73 45.96 -4.90
CA VAL A 69 9.27 45.40 -6.20
C VAL A 69 10.43 45.11 -7.16
N VAL A 70 11.57 45.78 -6.98
CA VAL A 70 12.76 45.72 -7.85
C VAL A 70 14.01 45.51 -7.00
N ASP A 71 15.08 45.00 -7.62
CA ASP A 71 16.40 44.96 -7.00
C ASP A 71 17.14 46.29 -7.20
N ARG A 72 18.05 46.63 -6.29
CA ARG A 72 18.66 47.98 -6.23
C ARG A 72 19.47 48.33 -7.48
N ASP A 73 20.12 47.35 -8.08
CA ASP A 73 21.01 47.54 -9.23
C ASP A 73 20.29 47.48 -10.59
N SER A 74 18.96 47.29 -10.59
CA SER A 74 18.12 47.14 -11.80
C SER A 74 16.80 47.92 -11.72
N ALA A 75 16.77 48.99 -10.91
CA ALA A 75 15.57 49.76 -10.58
C ALA A 75 15.10 50.71 -11.71
N GLY A 76 14.64 50.14 -12.83
CA GLY A 76 13.93 50.83 -13.90
C GLY A 76 12.40 50.68 -13.80
N GLY A 77 11.66 51.72 -14.21
CA GLY A 77 10.21 51.62 -14.37
C GLY A 77 9.51 52.93 -14.71
N ILE A 78 8.20 52.86 -14.88
CA ILE A 78 7.31 54.00 -15.13
C ILE A 78 6.38 54.20 -13.92
N ILE A 79 6.35 55.42 -13.40
CA ILE A 79 5.33 55.90 -12.46
C ILE A 79 4.20 56.55 -13.26
N PHE A 80 2.99 56.04 -13.05
CA PHE A 80 1.75 56.59 -13.56
C PHE A 80 1.03 57.32 -12.42
N GLY A 81 0.68 58.59 -12.65
CA GLY A 81 -0.21 59.35 -11.80
C GLY A 81 -1.64 58.82 -11.88
N TRP A 82 -2.31 58.83 -10.73
CA TRP A 82 -3.71 58.46 -10.53
C TRP A 82 -4.38 59.44 -9.56
N GLY A 83 -5.71 59.43 -9.56
CA GLY A 83 -6.54 60.43 -8.91
C GLY A 83 -6.98 61.51 -9.89
N LEU A 84 -7.90 62.39 -9.49
CA LEU A 84 -8.25 63.59 -10.29
C LEU A 84 -7.21 64.71 -10.16
N ASP A 85 -6.36 64.65 -9.14
CA ASP A 85 -5.14 65.46 -8.98
C ASP A 85 -3.96 64.91 -9.81
N GLY A 86 -3.95 63.60 -10.07
CA GLY A 86 -2.85 62.88 -10.71
C GLY A 86 -1.68 62.56 -9.76
N GLU A 87 -1.76 62.93 -8.48
CA GLU A 87 -0.63 62.85 -7.54
C GLU A 87 -0.43 61.45 -6.93
N THR A 88 -1.41 60.53 -7.02
CA THR A 88 -1.27 59.18 -6.46
C THR A 88 -0.40 58.29 -7.37
N PRO A 89 0.79 57.82 -6.96
CA PRO A 89 1.65 57.03 -7.82
C PRO A 89 1.18 55.57 -7.93
N GLN A 90 1.26 55.03 -9.15
CA GLN A 90 1.25 53.61 -9.46
C GLN A 90 2.54 53.26 -10.23
N PHE A 91 3.30 52.28 -9.77
CA PHE A 91 4.56 51.87 -10.38
C PHE A 91 4.39 50.64 -11.28
N ARG A 92 4.97 50.68 -12.48
CA ARG A 92 5.27 49.51 -13.33
C ARG A 92 6.79 49.37 -13.42
N PRO A 93 7.41 48.35 -12.83
CA PRO A 93 8.82 48.05 -13.07
C PRO A 93 9.02 47.54 -14.50
N ASP A 94 10.20 47.77 -15.08
CA ASP A 94 10.61 47.09 -16.33
C ASP A 94 11.17 45.69 -16.06
N LEU A 95 11.95 45.57 -14.99
CA LEU A 95 12.49 44.32 -14.48
C LEU A 95 11.93 44.06 -13.07
N PRO A 96 10.72 43.48 -12.94
CA PRO A 96 10.20 43.07 -11.64
C PRO A 96 11.08 42.00 -11.03
N ARG A 97 11.26 42.07 -9.71
CA ARG A 97 11.96 41.05 -8.93
C ARG A 97 11.18 39.72 -8.94
N MET A 98 11.90 38.60 -8.98
CA MET A 98 11.34 37.25 -9.06
C MET A 98 11.41 36.48 -7.73
N ASP A 99 10.47 35.56 -7.51
CA ASP A 99 10.45 34.60 -6.41
C ASP A 99 11.27 33.33 -6.75
N VAL A 100 11.36 32.40 -5.81
CA VAL A 100 12.13 31.13 -5.90
C VAL A 100 11.65 30.23 -7.05
N ASP A 101 10.40 30.34 -7.48
CA ASP A 101 9.84 29.61 -8.63
C ASP A 101 10.01 30.33 -9.98
N GLY A 102 10.60 31.52 -9.98
CA GLY A 102 10.80 32.36 -11.17
C GLY A 102 9.61 33.26 -11.53
N THR A 103 8.55 33.30 -10.73
CA THR A 103 7.42 34.22 -10.95
C THR A 103 7.68 35.62 -10.36
N PRO A 104 7.10 36.70 -10.91
CA PRO A 104 7.25 38.05 -10.32
C PRO A 104 6.62 38.16 -8.93
N ILE A 105 7.35 38.68 -7.94
CA ILE A 105 6.86 38.84 -6.55
C ILE A 105 5.74 39.88 -6.41
N ALA A 106 5.50 40.66 -7.46
CA ALA A 106 4.57 41.78 -7.49
C ALA A 106 3.74 41.79 -8.79
N PRO A 107 2.48 42.25 -8.76
CA PRO A 107 1.69 42.47 -9.98
C PRO A 107 2.35 43.48 -10.93
N LYS A 108 2.05 43.36 -12.22
CA LYS A 108 2.55 44.22 -13.32
C LYS A 108 2.35 45.73 -13.10
N TYR A 109 1.37 46.13 -12.28
CA TYR A 109 1.17 47.49 -11.81
C TYR A 109 0.91 47.48 -10.30
N VAL A 110 1.65 48.30 -9.55
CA VAL A 110 1.63 48.32 -8.08
C VAL A 110 1.22 49.71 -7.58
N PHE A 111 0.27 49.78 -6.65
CA PHE A 111 0.03 50.99 -5.86
C PHE A 111 0.78 50.90 -4.52
N ALA A 112 1.23 52.04 -3.99
CA ALA A 112 1.86 52.06 -2.67
C ALA A 112 0.86 51.59 -1.58
N LYS A 113 1.37 50.90 -0.56
CA LYS A 113 0.54 50.26 0.48
C LYS A 113 -0.21 51.31 1.31
N GLY A 114 -1.51 51.45 1.06
CA GLY A 114 -2.40 52.40 1.72
C GLY A 114 -2.94 53.50 0.79
N SER A 115 -2.40 53.64 -0.42
CA SER A 115 -2.93 54.57 -1.42
C SER A 115 -4.33 54.16 -1.88
N SER A 116 -5.19 55.14 -2.12
CA SER A 116 -6.54 54.93 -2.64
C SER A 116 -6.93 56.01 -3.65
N ALA A 117 -6.51 55.83 -4.90
CA ALA A 117 -7.12 56.47 -6.06
C ALA A 117 -8.17 55.54 -6.68
N SER A 118 -9.15 56.09 -7.41
CA SER A 118 -10.24 55.28 -8.02
C SER A 118 -10.44 55.52 -9.51
N VAL A 119 -10.11 56.72 -9.98
CA VAL A 119 -10.13 57.11 -11.38
C VAL A 119 -8.98 58.08 -11.65
N VAL A 120 -8.70 58.32 -12.93
CA VAL A 120 -7.75 59.34 -13.38
C VAL A 120 -8.22 59.92 -14.70
N LEU A 121 -8.20 61.24 -14.86
CA LEU A 121 -8.56 61.86 -16.13
C LEU A 121 -7.42 61.69 -17.15
N ARG A 122 -7.77 61.37 -18.40
CA ARG A 122 -6.86 61.15 -19.54
C ARG A 122 -7.26 61.97 -20.78
N SER A 123 -8.09 62.99 -20.59
CA SER A 123 -8.47 63.99 -21.58
C SER A 123 -8.19 65.38 -20.99
N ASN A 124 -8.29 66.44 -21.80
CA ASN A 124 -8.09 67.84 -21.35
C ASN A 124 -8.81 68.10 -19.99
N PRO A 125 -8.11 68.62 -18.95
CA PRO A 125 -8.69 68.89 -17.63
C PRO A 125 -10.05 69.61 -17.62
N GLU A 126 -10.31 70.49 -18.59
CA GLU A 126 -11.60 71.18 -18.71
C GLU A 126 -12.78 70.23 -18.92
N THR A 127 -12.57 69.07 -19.55
CA THR A 127 -13.63 68.06 -19.77
C THR A 127 -14.14 67.44 -18.47
N ALA A 128 -13.41 67.55 -17.35
CA ALA A 128 -13.85 67.04 -16.06
C ALA A 128 -15.16 67.71 -15.61
N ASP A 129 -15.25 69.03 -15.70
CA ASP A 129 -16.40 69.82 -15.26
C ASP A 129 -17.41 70.17 -16.38
N MET A 130 -17.07 69.95 -17.65
CA MET A 130 -17.99 70.14 -18.78
C MET A 130 -19.29 69.33 -18.63
N VAL A 131 -20.42 70.00 -18.88
CA VAL A 131 -21.78 69.42 -18.81
C VAL A 131 -22.30 69.24 -20.23
N GLY A 132 -22.97 68.11 -20.51
CA GLY A 132 -23.52 67.78 -21.82
C GLY A 132 -22.69 66.82 -22.66
N ILE A 133 -21.43 66.58 -22.28
CA ILE A 133 -20.52 65.64 -22.97
C ILE A 133 -20.60 64.21 -22.41
N PRO A 134 -20.26 63.16 -23.18
CA PRO A 134 -20.15 61.80 -22.68
C PRO A 134 -18.90 61.58 -21.82
N LEU A 135 -18.90 60.50 -21.05
CA LEU A 135 -17.74 60.00 -20.29
C LEU A 135 -17.37 58.58 -20.76
N LEU A 136 -16.15 58.40 -21.27
CA LEU A 136 -15.54 57.10 -21.51
C LEU A 136 -14.70 56.69 -20.28
N LEU A 137 -15.13 55.64 -19.59
CA LEU A 137 -14.43 55.07 -18.43
C LEU A 137 -13.75 53.75 -18.83
N VAL A 138 -12.42 53.70 -18.74
CA VAL A 138 -11.58 52.61 -19.27
C VAL A 138 -10.89 51.85 -18.14
N GLU A 139 -10.95 50.52 -18.19
CA GLU A 139 -10.22 49.66 -17.28
C GLU A 139 -8.71 49.63 -17.61
N GLY A 140 -7.86 49.86 -16.61
CA GLY A 140 -6.42 49.66 -16.74
C GLY A 140 -5.61 50.87 -17.24
N THR A 141 -4.32 50.87 -16.90
CA THR A 141 -3.44 52.05 -16.98
C THR A 141 -3.16 52.47 -18.43
N LYS A 142 -2.54 51.58 -19.22
CA LYS A 142 -2.20 51.83 -20.64
C LYS A 142 -3.45 52.00 -21.51
N GLN A 143 -4.46 51.15 -21.34
CA GLN A 143 -5.76 51.26 -22.02
C GLN A 143 -6.37 52.67 -21.89
N SER A 144 -6.34 53.25 -20.68
CA SER A 144 -6.84 54.61 -20.46
C SER A 144 -6.02 55.72 -21.15
N LEU A 145 -4.70 55.53 -21.30
CA LEU A 145 -3.82 56.45 -22.02
C LEU A 145 -4.02 56.35 -23.54
N ALA A 146 -4.16 55.15 -24.08
CA ALA A 146 -4.45 54.93 -25.50
C ALA A 146 -5.81 55.54 -25.90
N ALA A 147 -6.84 55.37 -25.07
CA ALA A 147 -8.14 55.99 -25.26
C ALA A 147 -8.09 57.53 -25.18
N GLY A 148 -7.33 58.08 -24.21
CA GLY A 148 -7.11 59.52 -24.09
C GLY A 148 -6.40 60.12 -25.31
N SER A 149 -5.37 59.42 -25.78
CA SER A 149 -4.61 59.77 -26.97
C SER A 149 -5.41 59.75 -28.27
N ALA A 150 -6.39 58.85 -28.37
CA ALA A 150 -7.23 58.67 -29.55
C ALA A 150 -8.43 59.62 -29.60
N LEU A 151 -8.80 60.27 -28.49
CA LEU A 151 -9.93 61.21 -28.39
C LEU A 151 -9.48 62.60 -27.90
N ARG A 152 -8.19 62.94 -28.05
CA ARG A 152 -7.58 64.13 -27.43
C ARG A 152 -8.19 65.46 -27.87
N ASP A 153 -8.68 65.51 -29.11
CA ASP A 153 -9.27 66.69 -29.76
C ASP A 153 -10.81 66.69 -29.72
N GLN A 154 -11.42 65.75 -28.99
CA GLN A 154 -12.88 65.57 -28.90
C GLN A 154 -13.46 66.09 -27.57
N ASP A 155 -14.69 66.61 -27.61
CA ASP A 155 -15.49 67.00 -26.44
C ASP A 155 -16.00 65.75 -25.67
N ILE A 156 -15.07 64.91 -25.18
CA ILE A 156 -15.33 63.66 -24.48
C ILE A 156 -14.44 63.60 -23.23
N ALA A 157 -15.04 63.37 -22.06
CA ALA A 157 -14.27 63.07 -20.87
C ALA A 157 -13.77 61.62 -20.96
N VAL A 158 -12.45 61.41 -21.03
CA VAL A 158 -11.82 60.08 -20.95
C VAL A 158 -11.16 59.90 -19.59
N ALA A 159 -11.39 58.77 -18.94
CA ALA A 159 -10.79 58.45 -17.65
C ALA A 159 -10.45 56.96 -17.48
N GLY A 160 -9.36 56.67 -16.77
CA GLY A 160 -8.99 55.31 -16.37
C GLY A 160 -9.58 54.91 -15.02
N MET A 161 -9.74 53.60 -14.77
CA MET A 161 -10.03 53.00 -13.44
C MET A 161 -9.12 51.79 -13.17
N PRO A 162 -8.67 51.55 -11.93
CA PRO A 162 -7.74 50.46 -11.61
C PRO A 162 -8.49 49.13 -11.45
N GLY A 163 -8.77 48.48 -12.58
CA GLY A 163 -9.50 47.22 -12.66
C GLY A 163 -11.02 47.38 -12.47
N CYS A 164 -11.79 46.36 -12.85
CA CYS A 164 -13.26 46.31 -12.83
C CYS A 164 -13.88 46.44 -11.43
N HIS A 165 -13.07 46.54 -10.37
CA HIS A 165 -13.49 46.80 -8.99
C HIS A 165 -12.96 48.14 -8.42
N GLY A 166 -12.01 48.81 -9.10
CA GLY A 166 -11.31 50.00 -8.62
C GLY A 166 -12.17 51.25 -8.38
N TYR A 167 -13.39 51.26 -8.92
CA TYR A 167 -14.40 52.30 -8.72
C TYR A 167 -14.92 52.46 -7.28
N LYS A 168 -14.46 51.62 -6.34
CA LYS A 168 -14.85 51.62 -4.93
C LYS A 168 -13.66 51.80 -4.00
N GLN A 169 -13.85 52.61 -2.97
CA GLN A 169 -12.96 52.75 -1.82
C GLN A 169 -13.75 52.38 -0.56
N ASN A 170 -13.18 51.54 0.32
CA ASN A 170 -13.84 51.08 1.55
C ASN A 170 -15.29 50.57 1.36
N LYS A 171 -15.54 49.85 0.25
CA LYS A 171 -16.86 49.33 -0.20
C LYS A 171 -17.87 50.39 -0.66
N VAL A 172 -17.55 51.68 -0.57
CA VAL A 172 -18.36 52.81 -1.05
C VAL A 172 -17.86 53.24 -2.44
N VAL A 173 -18.71 53.92 -3.24
CA VAL A 173 -18.27 54.55 -4.50
C VAL A 173 -17.30 55.68 -4.18
N SER A 174 -16.20 55.81 -4.93
CA SER A 174 -15.27 56.91 -4.70
C SER A 174 -15.92 58.29 -4.95
N PRO A 175 -15.58 59.33 -4.15
CA PRO A 175 -15.97 60.71 -4.41
C PRO A 175 -15.56 61.21 -5.80
N GLU A 176 -14.38 60.83 -6.28
CA GLU A 176 -13.81 61.25 -7.57
C GLU A 176 -14.71 60.87 -8.74
N LEU A 177 -15.09 59.59 -8.81
CA LEU A 177 -16.01 59.07 -9.82
C LEU A 177 -17.41 59.69 -9.69
N VAL A 178 -17.84 60.07 -8.47
CA VAL A 178 -19.11 60.76 -8.26
C VAL A 178 -19.05 62.22 -8.75
N GLN A 179 -17.91 62.89 -8.67
CA GLN A 179 -17.67 64.19 -9.29
C GLN A 179 -17.66 64.07 -10.81
N LEU A 180 -16.81 63.20 -11.38
CA LEU A 180 -16.60 63.10 -12.82
C LEU A 180 -17.86 62.66 -13.61
N VAL A 181 -18.75 61.88 -12.99
CA VAL A 181 -20.03 61.44 -13.59
C VAL A 181 -21.10 62.54 -13.62
N LYS A 182 -20.93 63.63 -12.87
CA LYS A 182 -21.91 64.70 -12.75
C LYS A 182 -22.05 65.47 -14.06
N GLY A 183 -23.27 65.56 -14.59
CA GLY A 183 -23.60 66.38 -15.76
C GLY A 183 -23.23 65.77 -17.13
N LYS A 184 -22.67 64.57 -17.18
CA LYS A 184 -22.36 63.86 -18.44
C LYS A 184 -23.63 63.32 -19.09
N THR A 185 -23.72 63.31 -20.42
CA THR A 185 -24.91 62.84 -21.17
C THR A 185 -25.09 61.34 -21.12
N GLU A 186 -23.99 60.60 -21.21
CA GLU A 186 -23.94 59.16 -20.95
C GLU A 186 -22.59 58.74 -20.36
N ILE A 187 -22.52 57.47 -19.92
CA ILE A 187 -21.28 56.82 -19.51
C ILE A 187 -21.08 55.58 -20.37
N VAL A 188 -20.00 55.54 -21.12
CA VAL A 188 -19.55 54.36 -21.87
C VAL A 188 -18.37 53.75 -21.10
N ILE A 189 -18.38 52.43 -20.94
CA ILE A 189 -17.38 51.71 -20.13
C ILE A 189 -16.64 50.72 -21.02
N ALA A 190 -15.32 50.86 -21.12
CA ALA A 190 -14.45 49.79 -21.61
C ALA A 190 -13.96 48.99 -20.40
N LEU A 191 -14.39 47.73 -20.30
CA LEU A 191 -13.79 46.74 -19.42
C LEU A 191 -12.72 45.97 -20.20
N ASP A 192 -11.89 45.21 -19.49
CA ASP A 192 -10.93 44.32 -20.13
C ASP A 192 -11.62 43.23 -20.98
N GLY A 193 -10.91 42.68 -21.97
CA GLY A 193 -11.50 41.83 -23.02
C GLY A 193 -12.13 40.52 -22.54
N ASP A 194 -11.87 40.10 -21.29
CA ASP A 194 -12.33 38.83 -20.74
C ASP A 194 -13.82 38.79 -20.33
N ALA A 195 -14.54 39.93 -20.36
CA ALA A 195 -15.93 40.02 -19.87
C ALA A 195 -16.93 39.04 -20.55
N ARG A 196 -16.60 38.51 -21.74
CA ARG A 196 -17.35 37.46 -22.45
C ARG A 196 -17.19 36.05 -21.87
N SER A 197 -16.08 35.78 -21.17
CA SER A 197 -15.73 34.44 -20.66
C SER A 197 -15.49 34.41 -19.13
N ASN A 198 -15.23 35.56 -18.51
CA ASN A 198 -15.05 35.71 -17.08
C ASN A 198 -16.30 36.29 -16.41
N ARG A 199 -17.04 35.41 -15.71
CA ARG A 199 -18.22 35.80 -14.93
C ARG A 199 -17.92 36.87 -13.87
N ASN A 200 -16.71 36.91 -13.30
CA ASN A 200 -16.38 37.88 -12.26
C ASN A 200 -16.35 39.31 -12.83
N VAL A 201 -15.78 39.50 -14.02
CA VAL A 201 -15.71 40.81 -14.70
C VAL A 201 -17.08 41.22 -15.26
N TYR A 202 -17.87 40.26 -15.78
CA TYR A 202 -19.28 40.53 -16.12
C TYR A 202 -20.09 40.98 -14.88
N ASP A 203 -20.03 40.24 -13.76
CA ASP A 203 -20.77 40.59 -12.55
C ASP A 203 -20.23 41.90 -11.90
N ALA A 204 -18.94 42.21 -12.09
CA ALA A 204 -18.31 43.48 -11.73
C ALA A 204 -18.90 44.66 -12.52
N GLY A 205 -18.96 44.54 -13.85
CA GLY A 205 -19.55 45.52 -14.77
C GLY A 205 -21.02 45.76 -14.46
N ILE A 206 -21.80 44.70 -14.23
CA ILE A 206 -23.21 44.83 -13.79
C ILE A 206 -23.32 45.57 -12.44
N ALA A 207 -22.40 45.36 -11.50
CA ALA A 207 -22.37 46.11 -10.24
C ALA A 207 -21.97 47.59 -10.43
N LEU A 208 -21.05 47.88 -11.36
CA LEU A 208 -20.65 49.24 -11.75
C LEU A 208 -21.82 49.98 -12.41
N LYS A 209 -22.48 49.37 -13.41
CA LYS A 209 -23.72 49.87 -14.02
C LYS A 209 -24.79 50.17 -12.98
N LYS A 210 -25.08 49.25 -12.06
CA LYS A 210 -26.06 49.49 -10.96
C LYS A 210 -25.66 50.62 -10.00
N THR A 211 -24.37 50.93 -9.91
CA THR A 211 -23.83 52.01 -9.08
C THR A 211 -23.95 53.37 -9.77
N LEU A 212 -23.68 53.42 -11.07
CA LEU A 212 -23.71 54.63 -11.89
C LEU A 212 -25.12 54.99 -12.41
N ALA A 213 -25.96 53.99 -12.72
CA ALA A 213 -27.34 54.17 -13.19
C ALA A 213 -28.28 54.87 -12.17
N ARG A 214 -27.80 55.04 -10.92
CA ARG A 214 -28.46 55.85 -9.87
C ARG A 214 -28.19 57.36 -10.01
N ARG A 215 -27.29 57.77 -10.91
CA ARG A 215 -26.78 59.14 -11.07
C ARG A 215 -26.81 59.61 -12.54
N ASN A 216 -26.50 58.72 -13.49
CA ASN A 216 -26.71 58.93 -14.93
C ASN A 216 -27.78 57.94 -15.43
N ARG A 217 -28.56 58.30 -16.45
CA ARG A 217 -29.62 57.43 -16.99
C ARG A 217 -29.11 56.44 -18.05
N THR A 218 -27.99 56.75 -18.70
CA THR A 218 -27.41 55.94 -19.78
C THR A 218 -26.05 55.43 -19.37
N VAL A 219 -25.90 54.11 -19.29
CA VAL A 219 -24.63 53.42 -19.00
C VAL A 219 -24.50 52.23 -19.94
N ARG A 220 -23.44 52.21 -20.77
CA ARG A 220 -23.19 51.23 -21.84
C ARG A 220 -21.78 50.66 -21.75
N PHE A 221 -21.52 49.54 -22.42
CA PHE A 221 -20.24 48.82 -22.41
C PHE A 221 -19.69 48.63 -23.82
N VAL A 222 -18.45 49.05 -24.06
CA VAL A 222 -17.72 48.74 -25.29
C VAL A 222 -17.56 47.23 -25.42
N GLN A 223 -17.54 46.74 -26.66
CA GLN A 223 -17.17 45.37 -27.00
C GLN A 223 -15.88 45.42 -27.81
N LEU A 224 -14.77 45.01 -27.20
CA LEU A 224 -13.50 44.87 -27.91
C LEU A 224 -13.58 43.72 -28.93
N PRO A 225 -13.05 43.88 -30.16
CA PRO A 225 -12.86 42.76 -31.08
C PRO A 225 -11.83 41.75 -30.55
N GLU A 226 -11.98 40.49 -30.92
CA GLU A 226 -10.98 39.44 -30.66
C GLU A 226 -9.93 39.50 -31.78
N VAL A 227 -8.64 39.63 -31.42
CA VAL A 227 -7.53 39.82 -32.39
C VAL A 227 -6.75 38.52 -32.67
N ALA A 228 -6.90 37.50 -31.83
CA ALA A 228 -6.38 36.15 -32.01
C ALA A 228 -7.32 35.10 -31.37
N GLU A 229 -7.19 33.82 -31.72
CA GLU A 229 -8.11 32.76 -31.27
C GLU A 229 -8.03 32.43 -29.77
N ASP A 230 -6.94 32.79 -29.06
CA ASP A 230 -6.66 32.36 -27.68
C ASP A 230 -6.28 33.50 -26.70
N GLU A 231 -6.28 34.78 -27.09
CA GLU A 231 -5.71 35.87 -26.27
C GLU A 231 -6.70 36.98 -25.88
N HIS A 232 -6.70 37.34 -24.59
CA HIS A 232 -7.55 38.42 -24.03
C HIS A 232 -7.05 39.80 -24.47
N THR A 233 -7.53 40.29 -25.61
CA THR A 233 -7.12 41.58 -26.19
C THR A 233 -7.57 42.77 -25.34
N GLY A 234 -6.62 43.61 -24.87
CA GLY A 234 -6.90 44.89 -24.24
C GLY A 234 -7.22 46.01 -25.24
N LEU A 235 -7.81 47.12 -24.78
CA LEU A 235 -8.14 48.27 -25.66
C LEU A 235 -6.90 48.91 -26.30
N ASP A 236 -5.78 48.96 -25.58
CA ASP A 236 -4.49 49.44 -26.08
C ASP A 236 -3.87 48.47 -27.07
N ASP A 237 -3.92 47.16 -26.80
CA ASP A 237 -3.46 46.13 -27.73
C ASP A 237 -4.26 46.21 -29.05
N TYR A 238 -5.60 46.35 -28.97
CA TYR A 238 -6.46 46.55 -30.14
C TYR A 238 -6.09 47.84 -30.91
N LEU A 239 -6.02 49.00 -30.23
CA LEU A 239 -5.69 50.28 -30.87
C LEU A 239 -4.27 50.31 -31.45
N SER A 240 -3.33 49.52 -30.93
CA SER A 240 -1.99 49.38 -31.50
C SER A 240 -2.00 48.79 -32.92
N THR A 241 -2.98 47.92 -33.23
CA THR A 241 -3.17 47.34 -34.58
C THR A 241 -3.77 48.33 -35.59
N ILE A 242 -4.33 49.45 -35.12
CA ILE A 242 -4.99 50.46 -35.94
C ILE A 242 -3.99 51.57 -36.29
N THR A 243 -4.05 52.05 -37.54
CA THR A 243 -3.35 53.22 -38.06
C THR A 243 -3.63 54.46 -37.18
N PRO A 244 -2.61 55.24 -36.76
CA PRO A 244 -2.81 56.36 -35.83
C PRO A 244 -3.95 57.32 -36.23
N GLU A 245 -4.08 57.58 -37.53
CA GLU A 245 -5.07 58.47 -38.14
C GLU A 245 -6.51 57.96 -38.02
N ASP A 246 -6.71 56.64 -37.96
CA ASP A 246 -8.04 56.02 -37.91
C ASP A 246 -8.52 55.76 -36.46
N ARG A 247 -7.62 55.79 -35.46
CA ARG A 247 -7.90 55.42 -34.05
C ARG A 247 -9.07 56.17 -33.43
N GLU A 248 -9.22 57.46 -33.72
CA GLU A 248 -10.35 58.27 -33.27
C GLU A 248 -11.67 57.67 -33.79
N SER A 249 -11.77 57.51 -35.12
CA SER A 249 -12.99 57.02 -35.78
C SER A 249 -13.38 55.62 -35.33
N VAL A 250 -12.40 54.74 -35.09
CA VAL A 250 -12.61 53.37 -34.60
C VAL A 250 -13.12 53.39 -33.16
N LEU A 251 -12.52 54.19 -32.27
CA LEU A 251 -12.95 54.26 -30.87
C LEU A 251 -14.33 54.93 -30.72
N LEU A 252 -14.63 55.97 -31.51
CA LEU A 252 -15.97 56.56 -31.60
C LEU A 252 -17.01 55.53 -32.09
N GLY A 253 -16.68 54.73 -33.11
CA GLY A 253 -17.56 53.65 -33.57
C GLY A 253 -17.80 52.56 -32.53
N LEU A 254 -16.79 52.19 -31.75
CA LEU A 254 -16.92 51.27 -30.61
C LEU A 254 -17.79 51.85 -29.48
N MET A 255 -17.71 53.17 -29.25
CA MET A 255 -18.58 53.87 -28.30
C MET A 255 -20.03 53.98 -28.81
N GLU A 256 -20.26 54.18 -30.10
CA GLU A 256 -21.60 54.15 -30.69
C GLU A 256 -22.22 52.75 -30.56
N ALA A 257 -21.46 51.69 -30.89
CA ALA A 257 -21.90 50.29 -30.80
C ALA A 257 -22.02 49.73 -29.36
N ALA A 258 -21.69 50.49 -28.33
CA ALA A 258 -21.63 50.00 -26.94
C ALA A 258 -22.97 49.42 -26.43
N LEU A 259 -22.91 48.21 -25.88
CA LEU A 259 -24.02 47.39 -25.42
C LEU A 259 -24.62 47.86 -24.08
N PRO A 260 -25.87 47.49 -23.74
CA PRO A 260 -26.42 47.77 -22.41
C PRO A 260 -25.76 46.95 -21.29
N GLU A 261 -25.07 45.83 -21.57
CA GLU A 261 -24.46 44.94 -20.58
C GLU A 261 -23.04 44.50 -21.01
N PRO A 262 -22.18 44.03 -20.09
CA PRO A 262 -20.76 43.73 -20.38
C PRO A 262 -20.49 42.68 -21.46
N ALA A 263 -21.48 41.84 -21.75
CA ALA A 263 -21.48 40.87 -22.85
C ALA A 263 -22.93 40.56 -23.25
N LEU A 264 -23.14 39.90 -24.40
CA LEU A 264 -24.46 39.47 -24.87
C LEU A 264 -25.09 38.37 -24.00
N GLU A 265 -24.26 37.49 -23.44
CA GLU A 265 -24.66 36.45 -22.49
C GLU A 265 -23.85 36.54 -21.19
N ARG A 266 -24.43 36.08 -20.08
CA ARG A 266 -23.77 36.07 -18.77
C ARG A 266 -22.94 34.78 -18.62
N PRO A 267 -21.61 34.84 -18.42
CA PRO A 267 -20.78 33.64 -18.38
C PRO A 267 -21.13 32.70 -17.22
N ALA A 268 -20.86 31.40 -17.41
CA ALA A 268 -21.01 30.40 -16.35
C ALA A 268 -20.01 30.64 -15.21
N ALA A 269 -20.32 30.16 -14.00
CA ALA A 269 -19.34 30.16 -12.91
C ALA A 269 -18.32 29.04 -13.14
N LYS A 270 -17.03 29.36 -13.15
CA LYS A 270 -15.96 28.35 -13.05
C LYS A 270 -16.09 27.66 -11.69
N VAL A 271 -16.34 26.35 -11.68
CA VAL A 271 -16.33 25.54 -10.46
C VAL A 271 -14.88 25.39 -10.02
N ALA A 272 -14.57 25.67 -8.75
CA ALA A 272 -13.21 25.55 -8.24
C ALA A 272 -12.73 24.10 -8.35
N GLU A 273 -11.54 23.90 -8.92
CA GLU A 273 -10.96 22.57 -9.06
C GLU A 273 -10.66 21.95 -7.69
N GLY A 274 -10.84 20.63 -7.57
CA GLY A 274 -10.75 19.91 -6.29
C GLY A 274 -11.96 20.10 -5.35
N SER A 275 -12.92 20.99 -5.66
CA SER A 275 -14.16 21.10 -4.87
C SER A 275 -15.10 19.90 -5.09
N PRO A 276 -15.95 19.54 -4.10
CA PRO A 276 -16.91 18.43 -4.25
C PRO A 276 -17.88 18.57 -5.42
N ASP A 277 -18.28 19.80 -5.76
CA ASP A 277 -19.13 20.07 -6.93
C ASP A 277 -18.45 19.74 -8.27
N SER A 278 -17.11 19.72 -8.33
CA SER A 278 -16.35 19.37 -9.54
C SER A 278 -16.45 17.88 -9.94
N PHE A 279 -17.08 17.05 -9.10
CA PHE A 279 -17.40 15.64 -9.37
C PHE A 279 -18.85 15.41 -9.82
N PHE A 280 -19.62 16.47 -10.07
CA PHE A 280 -21.00 16.40 -10.55
C PHE A 280 -21.17 17.15 -11.88
N SER A 281 -22.12 16.70 -12.69
CA SER A 281 -22.56 17.44 -13.88
C SER A 281 -23.30 18.72 -13.50
N LEU A 282 -23.51 19.62 -14.47
CA LEU A 282 -24.42 20.77 -14.32
C LEU A 282 -25.87 20.37 -13.96
N SER A 283 -26.27 19.12 -14.28
CA SER A 283 -27.55 18.51 -13.89
C SER A 283 -27.53 17.82 -12.52
N GLY A 284 -26.41 17.87 -11.78
CA GLY A 284 -26.26 17.27 -10.45
C GLY A 284 -26.09 15.75 -10.42
N ALA A 285 -25.83 15.12 -11.57
CA ALA A 285 -25.51 13.70 -11.67
C ALA A 285 -24.03 13.45 -11.33
N LEU A 286 -23.73 12.32 -10.67
CA LEU A 286 -22.35 11.97 -10.28
C LEU A 286 -21.51 11.59 -11.50
N LEU A 287 -20.35 12.22 -11.67
CA LEU A 287 -19.34 11.88 -12.67
C LEU A 287 -18.48 10.72 -12.14
N ALA A 288 -19.07 9.53 -12.06
CA ALA A 288 -18.49 8.37 -11.37
C ALA A 288 -17.09 7.99 -11.89
N ASP A 289 -16.85 8.12 -13.20
CA ASP A 289 -15.55 7.85 -13.83
C ASP A 289 -14.48 8.85 -13.36
N LYS A 290 -14.81 10.15 -13.22
CA LYS A 290 -13.88 11.16 -12.67
C LYS A 290 -13.52 10.85 -11.21
N VAL A 291 -14.48 10.37 -10.42
CA VAL A 291 -14.21 9.94 -9.04
C VAL A 291 -13.33 8.68 -9.04
N ALA A 292 -13.65 7.66 -9.84
CA ALA A 292 -12.90 6.41 -9.95
C ALA A 292 -11.44 6.64 -10.36
N SER A 293 -11.20 7.43 -11.42
CA SER A 293 -9.85 7.82 -11.85
C SER A 293 -9.10 8.62 -10.78
N THR A 294 -9.78 9.48 -10.01
CA THR A 294 -9.15 10.21 -8.89
C THR A 294 -8.74 9.27 -7.74
N ILE A 295 -9.58 8.27 -7.43
CA ILE A 295 -9.25 7.23 -6.44
C ILE A 295 -8.04 6.40 -6.93
N LEU A 296 -8.06 5.94 -8.18
CA LEU A 296 -6.96 5.16 -8.77
C LEU A 296 -5.65 5.93 -8.96
N ALA A 297 -5.71 7.27 -8.99
CA ALA A 297 -4.52 8.14 -9.00
C ALA A 297 -3.96 8.43 -7.58
N THR A 298 -4.69 8.08 -6.52
CA THR A 298 -4.33 8.41 -5.13
C THR A 298 -4.23 7.20 -4.20
N HIS A 299 -4.76 6.04 -4.60
CA HIS A 299 -4.82 4.83 -3.80
C HIS A 299 -4.42 3.61 -4.62
N ASN A 300 -3.56 2.77 -4.04
CA ASN A 300 -3.09 1.53 -4.64
C ASN A 300 -4.16 0.43 -4.50
N ILE A 301 -5.02 0.31 -5.51
CA ILE A 301 -6.10 -0.68 -5.61
C ILE A 301 -5.90 -1.52 -6.87
N LEU A 302 -6.10 -2.83 -6.76
CA LEU A 302 -5.97 -3.82 -7.85
C LEU A 302 -7.10 -4.85 -7.79
N LEU A 303 -7.13 -5.77 -8.76
CA LEU A 303 -8.05 -6.92 -8.78
C LEU A 303 -7.36 -8.22 -8.35
N GLU A 304 -8.05 -9.10 -7.63
CA GLU A 304 -7.60 -10.50 -7.47
C GLU A 304 -7.87 -11.29 -8.77
N PRO A 305 -6.88 -12.02 -9.33
CA PRO A 305 -6.98 -12.70 -10.63
C PRO A 305 -8.15 -13.67 -10.89
N LEU A 306 -8.73 -14.34 -9.88
CA LEU A 306 -9.81 -15.31 -10.09
C LEU A 306 -11.21 -14.79 -9.74
N THR A 307 -11.33 -14.04 -8.65
CA THR A 307 -12.60 -13.53 -8.11
C THR A 307 -12.96 -12.15 -8.64
N PHE A 308 -11.98 -11.40 -9.17
CA PHE A 308 -12.10 -9.99 -9.56
C PHE A 308 -12.59 -9.12 -8.37
N GLU A 309 -12.34 -9.56 -7.13
CA GLU A 309 -12.52 -8.76 -5.93
C GLU A 309 -11.46 -7.66 -5.84
N LEU A 310 -11.81 -6.53 -5.23
CA LEU A 310 -10.87 -5.42 -5.06
C LEU A 310 -9.89 -5.77 -3.94
N ALA A 311 -8.61 -5.62 -4.26
CA ALA A 311 -7.50 -5.78 -3.35
C ALA A 311 -6.88 -4.41 -3.08
N GLU A 312 -6.77 -4.02 -1.81
CA GLU A 312 -6.38 -2.69 -1.35
C GLU A 312 -5.02 -2.76 -0.64
N TYR A 313 -4.06 -1.91 -1.01
CA TYR A 313 -2.75 -1.91 -0.37
C TYR A 313 -2.83 -1.33 1.04
N VAL A 314 -2.51 -2.15 2.04
CA VAL A 314 -2.47 -1.74 3.45
C VAL A 314 -1.04 -1.39 3.80
N GLU A 315 -0.70 -0.10 3.78
CA GLU A 315 0.68 0.41 3.96
C GLU A 315 1.34 -0.09 5.26
N SER A 316 0.60 -0.16 6.38
CA SER A 316 1.08 -0.69 7.67
C SER A 316 1.38 -2.20 7.66
N GLU A 317 0.84 -2.96 6.70
CA GLU A 317 1.15 -4.38 6.49
C GLU A 317 2.09 -4.60 5.30
N GLY A 318 2.16 -3.65 4.36
CA GLY A 318 2.98 -3.72 3.16
C GLY A 318 2.48 -4.68 2.08
N ILE A 319 1.23 -5.14 2.17
CA ILE A 319 0.58 -6.13 1.29
C ILE A 319 -0.80 -5.64 0.84
N TYR A 320 -1.31 -6.21 -0.24
CA TYR A 320 -2.70 -6.05 -0.66
C TYR A 320 -3.63 -6.96 0.15
N ARG A 321 -4.68 -6.42 0.75
CA ARG A 321 -5.73 -7.18 1.43
C ARG A 321 -7.03 -7.13 0.63
N ILE A 322 -7.77 -8.23 0.67
CA ILE A 322 -9.12 -8.35 0.08
C ILE A 322 -10.10 -8.41 1.26
N HIS A 323 -11.25 -7.75 1.15
CA HIS A 323 -12.21 -7.62 2.25
C HIS A 323 -13.57 -8.28 1.90
N PRO A 324 -13.65 -9.62 1.72
CA PRO A 324 -14.84 -10.30 1.20
C PRO A 324 -16.07 -10.19 2.11
N ASP A 325 -15.87 -10.13 3.44
CA ASP A 325 -16.96 -9.92 4.41
C ASP A 325 -17.44 -8.46 4.45
N SER A 326 -16.67 -7.52 3.90
CA SER A 326 -17.12 -6.16 3.69
C SER A 326 -18.00 -6.09 2.44
N LYS A 327 -19.22 -5.57 2.59
CA LYS A 327 -20.16 -5.44 1.46
C LYS A 327 -19.71 -4.45 0.38
N ARG A 328 -18.67 -3.65 0.67
CA ARG A 328 -18.04 -2.62 -0.18
C ARG A 328 -16.61 -2.37 0.28
N SER A 329 -15.75 -2.04 -0.68
CA SER A 329 -14.36 -1.61 -0.45
C SER A 329 -14.27 -0.48 0.59
N PRO A 330 -13.54 -0.66 1.70
CA PRO A 330 -13.29 0.40 2.67
C PRO A 330 -12.60 1.62 2.05
N THR A 331 -11.55 1.41 1.24
CA THR A 331 -10.81 2.50 0.59
C THR A 331 -11.68 3.28 -0.37
N VAL A 332 -12.42 2.62 -1.28
CA VAL A 332 -13.33 3.32 -2.21
C VAL A 332 -14.43 4.07 -1.45
N LYS A 333 -14.99 3.48 -0.37
CA LYS A 333 -15.98 4.18 0.45
C LYS A 333 -15.40 5.45 1.07
N ASN A 334 -14.25 5.35 1.74
CA ASN A 334 -13.64 6.46 2.45
C ASN A 334 -13.16 7.57 1.50
N ALA A 335 -12.56 7.20 0.36
CA ALA A 335 -12.16 8.16 -0.67
C ALA A 335 -13.38 8.86 -1.30
N CYS A 336 -14.49 8.16 -1.55
CA CYS A 336 -15.74 8.81 -1.95
C CYS A 336 -16.29 9.79 -0.91
N ILE A 337 -16.14 9.51 0.40
CA ILE A 337 -16.54 10.45 1.46
C ILE A 337 -15.65 11.70 1.43
N GLY A 338 -14.33 11.53 1.31
CA GLY A 338 -13.38 12.64 1.24
C GLY A 338 -13.58 13.53 0.00
N LEU A 339 -13.69 12.93 -1.18
CA LEU A 339 -13.82 13.65 -2.46
C LEU A 339 -15.20 14.31 -2.64
N LEU A 340 -16.28 13.69 -2.15
CA LEU A 340 -17.65 14.20 -2.34
C LEU A 340 -18.18 15.03 -1.16
N GLY A 341 -17.54 14.99 0.01
CA GLY A 341 -17.85 15.85 1.16
C GLY A 341 -19.35 15.96 1.47
N TYR A 342 -19.88 17.20 1.50
CA TYR A 342 -21.30 17.49 1.72
C TYR A 342 -22.26 16.94 0.65
N ARG A 343 -21.74 16.46 -0.49
CA ARG A 343 -22.50 15.79 -1.56
C ARG A 343 -22.38 14.26 -1.52
N TYR A 344 -21.73 13.70 -0.50
CA TYR A 344 -21.70 12.25 -0.32
C TYR A 344 -23.07 11.68 0.10
N HIS A 345 -23.42 10.55 -0.51
CA HIS A 345 -24.52 9.68 -0.09
C HIS A 345 -24.07 8.22 -0.27
N ASP A 346 -24.49 7.30 0.59
CA ASP A 346 -24.05 5.89 0.54
C ASP A 346 -24.29 5.22 -0.82
N ARG A 347 -25.28 5.68 -1.61
CA ARG A 347 -25.55 5.19 -2.97
C ARG A 347 -24.41 5.45 -3.97
N HIS A 348 -23.51 6.41 -3.71
CA HIS A 348 -22.44 6.79 -4.64
C HIS A 348 -21.28 5.78 -4.63
N ALA A 349 -20.91 5.25 -3.46
CA ALA A 349 -19.77 4.32 -3.34
C ALA A 349 -19.96 3.02 -4.15
N PRO A 350 -21.13 2.34 -4.15
CA PRO A 350 -21.36 1.18 -5.03
C PRO A 350 -21.23 1.48 -6.53
N THR A 351 -21.66 2.67 -6.98
CA THR A 351 -21.51 3.08 -8.38
C THR A 351 -20.05 3.30 -8.74
N VAL A 352 -19.30 4.03 -7.91
CA VAL A 352 -17.87 4.29 -8.12
C VAL A 352 -17.05 3.00 -8.03
N GLU A 353 -17.34 2.11 -7.06
CA GLU A 353 -16.69 0.80 -6.94
C GLU A 353 -16.88 -0.06 -8.21
N SER A 354 -18.08 -0.01 -8.82
CA SER A 354 -18.34 -0.70 -10.08
C SER A 354 -17.56 -0.11 -11.26
N VAL A 355 -17.26 1.18 -11.26
CA VAL A 355 -16.43 1.82 -12.29
C VAL A 355 -14.94 1.53 -12.06
N VAL A 356 -14.45 1.67 -10.82
CA VAL A 356 -13.08 1.30 -10.42
C VAL A 356 -12.76 -0.14 -10.84
N ARG A 357 -13.66 -1.09 -10.57
CA ARG A 357 -13.49 -2.50 -10.95
C ARG A 357 -13.37 -2.70 -12.47
N LYS A 358 -14.29 -2.10 -13.23
CA LYS A 358 -14.28 -2.11 -14.71
C LYS A 358 -13.03 -1.44 -15.30
N GLU A 359 -12.56 -0.36 -14.68
CA GLU A 359 -11.39 0.39 -15.13
C GLU A 359 -10.09 -0.37 -14.85
N LEU A 360 -9.96 -1.03 -13.69
CA LEU A 360 -8.86 -1.95 -13.40
C LEU A 360 -8.86 -3.16 -14.35
N GLU A 361 -10.04 -3.75 -14.62
CA GLU A 361 -10.21 -4.89 -15.53
C GLU A 361 -9.78 -4.52 -16.96
N ALA A 362 -10.28 -3.40 -17.48
CA ALA A 362 -9.92 -2.90 -18.82
C ALA A 362 -8.43 -2.54 -18.97
N ARG A 363 -7.74 -2.22 -17.86
CA ARG A 363 -6.29 -1.95 -17.81
C ARG A 363 -5.45 -3.20 -17.48
N GLY A 364 -6.06 -4.36 -17.20
CA GLY A 364 -5.36 -5.58 -16.80
C GLY A 364 -4.66 -5.51 -15.43
N LEU A 365 -5.15 -4.67 -14.51
CA LEU A 365 -4.48 -4.33 -13.25
C LEU A 365 -4.84 -5.29 -12.11
N PHE A 366 -4.20 -6.47 -12.14
CA PHE A 366 -4.35 -7.53 -11.14
C PHE A 366 -3.20 -7.59 -10.13
N VAL A 367 -3.44 -8.18 -8.95
CA VAL A 367 -2.42 -8.58 -7.97
C VAL A 367 -1.75 -9.87 -8.46
N THR A 368 -0.78 -9.71 -9.35
CA THR A 368 0.11 -10.79 -9.82
C THR A 368 1.43 -10.74 -9.04
N PRO A 369 2.02 -11.88 -8.62
CA PRO A 369 3.37 -11.90 -8.07
C PRO A 369 4.36 -11.18 -9.01
N PRO A 370 5.33 -10.41 -8.48
CA PRO A 370 6.27 -9.66 -9.32
C PRO A 370 7.16 -10.60 -10.14
N GLU A 371 7.52 -10.17 -11.36
CA GLU A 371 8.43 -10.92 -12.21
C GLU A 371 9.84 -10.97 -11.61
N GLY A 372 10.50 -12.13 -11.75
CA GLY A 372 11.86 -12.36 -11.25
C GLY A 372 11.91 -13.16 -9.94
N ALA A 373 13.08 -13.11 -9.28
CA ALA A 373 13.44 -13.97 -8.16
C ALA A 373 13.02 -13.39 -6.79
N TRP A 374 11.83 -12.79 -6.70
CA TRP A 374 11.42 -11.99 -5.53
C TRP A 374 10.57 -12.76 -4.53
N VAL A 375 10.93 -12.64 -3.25
CA VAL A 375 10.26 -13.19 -2.08
C VAL A 375 9.76 -12.04 -1.21
N HIS A 376 8.49 -12.06 -0.84
CA HIS A 376 7.94 -11.10 0.13
C HIS A 376 8.17 -11.65 1.54
N VAL A 377 9.04 -10.98 2.31
CA VAL A 377 9.35 -11.32 3.71
C VAL A 377 8.74 -10.30 4.66
N ARG A 378 8.70 -10.59 5.96
CA ARG A 378 7.96 -9.79 6.95
C ARG A 378 8.37 -8.31 6.99
N ASN A 379 9.64 -8.03 6.70
CA ASN A 379 10.27 -6.71 6.75
C ASN A 379 10.56 -6.07 5.38
N GLY A 380 10.27 -6.73 4.25
CA GLY A 380 10.60 -6.17 2.93
C GLY A 380 10.45 -7.14 1.76
N TRP A 381 11.01 -6.75 0.62
CA TRP A 381 11.11 -7.57 -0.59
C TRP A 381 12.56 -8.01 -0.80
N LEU A 382 12.78 -9.31 -0.96
CA LEU A 382 14.11 -9.91 -1.14
C LEU A 382 14.22 -10.60 -2.49
N ASN A 383 15.22 -10.27 -3.28
CA ASN A 383 15.59 -11.02 -4.47
C ASN A 383 16.53 -12.17 -4.08
N TRP A 384 16.07 -13.42 -4.09
CA TRP A 384 16.92 -14.55 -3.69
C TRP A 384 18.12 -14.77 -4.63
N LYS A 385 18.07 -14.25 -5.87
CA LYS A 385 19.13 -14.42 -6.88
C LYS A 385 20.19 -13.32 -6.84
N THR A 386 19.84 -12.07 -6.54
CA THR A 386 20.82 -10.97 -6.39
C THR A 386 21.19 -10.66 -4.93
N LEU A 387 20.39 -11.12 -3.95
CA LEU A 387 20.41 -10.70 -2.54
C LEU A 387 20.08 -9.21 -2.32
N GLU A 388 19.53 -8.55 -3.33
CA GLU A 388 18.95 -7.21 -3.24
C GLU A 388 17.73 -7.22 -2.31
N PHE A 389 17.71 -6.30 -1.36
CA PHE A 389 16.66 -6.20 -0.34
C PHE A 389 16.12 -4.77 -0.27
N GLU A 390 14.80 -4.65 -0.39
CA GLU A 390 14.05 -3.40 -0.39
C GLU A 390 12.98 -3.41 0.70
N GLY A 391 12.45 -2.23 1.03
CA GLY A 391 11.27 -2.11 1.89
C GLY A 391 10.00 -2.69 1.25
N HIS A 392 8.86 -2.49 1.91
CA HIS A 392 7.57 -2.75 1.28
C HIS A 392 7.27 -1.69 0.20
N SER A 393 6.71 -2.15 -0.92
CA SER A 393 6.33 -1.34 -2.08
C SER A 393 4.97 -1.85 -2.60
N PRO A 394 4.04 -0.97 -3.02
CA PRO A 394 2.80 -1.36 -3.69
C PRO A 394 3.03 -1.81 -5.14
N GLU A 395 4.04 -1.28 -5.82
CA GLU A 395 4.42 -1.68 -7.19
C GLU A 395 4.80 -3.18 -7.24
N ARG A 396 5.41 -3.68 -6.15
CA ARG A 396 5.69 -5.10 -5.91
C ARG A 396 4.46 -5.77 -5.29
N ARG A 397 3.59 -6.27 -6.16
CA ARG A 397 2.24 -6.74 -5.83
C ARG A 397 2.23 -8.10 -5.13
N SER A 398 1.65 -8.20 -3.94
CA SER A 398 1.39 -9.47 -3.25
C SER A 398 0.19 -9.39 -2.31
N LEU A 399 -0.51 -10.53 -2.15
CA LEU A 399 -1.57 -10.73 -1.16
C LEU A 399 -1.05 -11.19 0.21
N TYR A 400 0.24 -11.51 0.32
CA TYR A 400 0.85 -12.10 1.51
C TYR A 400 2.35 -11.79 1.63
N LYS A 401 2.90 -11.97 2.83
CA LYS A 401 4.35 -12.02 3.07
C LYS A 401 4.69 -13.13 4.05
N LEU A 402 5.89 -13.69 3.97
CA LEU A 402 6.36 -14.72 4.89
C LEU A 402 6.52 -14.13 6.31
N ASN A 403 6.28 -14.96 7.34
CA ASN A 403 6.27 -14.56 8.75
C ASN A 403 7.67 -14.31 9.37
N VAL A 404 8.72 -14.45 8.55
CA VAL A 404 10.14 -14.31 8.90
C VAL A 404 10.72 -12.99 8.38
N ASN A 405 11.62 -12.37 9.15
CA ASN A 405 12.42 -11.23 8.69
C ASN A 405 13.66 -11.73 7.93
N TYR A 406 14.00 -11.11 6.80
CA TYR A 406 15.35 -11.26 6.25
C TYR A 406 16.35 -10.46 7.09
N VAL A 407 17.45 -11.13 7.45
CA VAL A 407 18.58 -10.55 8.17
C VAL A 407 19.86 -11.07 7.50
N PRO A 408 20.62 -10.22 6.79
CA PRO A 408 21.88 -10.62 6.16
C PRO A 408 22.84 -11.24 7.17
N GLY A 409 23.45 -12.38 6.83
CA GLY A 409 24.42 -13.07 7.69
C GLY A 409 23.85 -13.79 8.92
N ALA A 410 22.52 -13.80 9.14
CA ALA A 410 21.93 -14.61 10.18
C ALA A 410 22.11 -16.11 9.90
N THR A 411 22.37 -16.90 10.96
CA THR A 411 22.64 -18.34 10.91
C THR A 411 21.71 -19.11 11.84
N CYS A 412 21.47 -20.40 11.59
CA CYS A 412 20.68 -21.28 12.46
C CYS A 412 21.46 -22.51 12.97
N PRO A 413 22.49 -22.31 13.81
CA PRO A 413 23.37 -23.40 14.27
C PRO A 413 22.64 -24.48 15.06
N ARG A 414 21.64 -24.15 15.89
CA ARG A 414 20.88 -25.15 16.65
C ARG A 414 19.92 -25.92 15.76
N VAL A 415 19.36 -25.28 14.72
CA VAL A 415 18.55 -25.97 13.71
C VAL A 415 19.41 -26.97 12.94
N ASN A 416 20.61 -26.56 12.50
CA ASN A 416 21.52 -27.45 11.79
C ASN A 416 22.04 -28.60 12.68
N GLU A 417 22.40 -28.35 13.93
CA GLU A 417 22.76 -29.39 14.92
C GLU A 417 21.59 -30.38 15.13
N PHE A 418 20.38 -29.88 15.35
CA PHE A 418 19.18 -30.70 15.48
C PHE A 418 18.92 -31.55 14.24
N LEU A 419 19.03 -30.99 13.04
CA LEU A 419 18.80 -31.71 11.79
C LEU A 419 19.87 -32.76 11.52
N MET A 420 21.16 -32.43 11.69
CA MET A 420 22.23 -33.42 11.59
C MET A 420 22.02 -34.57 12.56
N LYS A 421 21.74 -34.28 13.85
CA LYS A 421 21.47 -35.34 14.83
C LYS A 421 20.22 -36.18 14.50
N ALA A 422 19.20 -35.58 13.90
CA ALA A 422 17.96 -36.27 13.56
C ALA A 422 18.04 -37.10 12.27
N THR A 423 18.86 -36.70 11.29
CA THR A 423 18.88 -37.27 9.92
C THR A 423 20.28 -37.68 9.41
N THR A 424 21.30 -37.76 10.26
CA THR A 424 22.50 -38.56 9.97
C THR A 424 22.15 -40.05 10.04
N LEU A 425 22.65 -40.80 9.06
CA LEU A 425 22.45 -42.24 8.88
C LEU A 425 23.52 -43.07 9.62
N ALA A 426 23.35 -44.40 9.63
CA ALA A 426 24.25 -45.31 10.35
C ALA A 426 25.66 -45.42 9.74
N ASP A 427 25.77 -45.09 8.45
CA ASP A 427 27.02 -44.92 7.68
C ASP A 427 27.75 -43.58 7.97
N GLY A 428 27.06 -42.62 8.61
CA GLY A 428 27.57 -41.28 8.91
C GLY A 428 27.21 -40.20 7.88
N GLU A 429 26.57 -40.52 6.76
CA GLU A 429 26.09 -39.52 5.80
C GLU A 429 24.91 -38.72 6.40
N ASN A 430 24.84 -37.43 6.06
CA ASN A 430 23.79 -36.53 6.55
C ASN A 430 22.89 -36.07 5.40
N GLN A 431 21.58 -36.06 5.63
CA GLN A 431 20.57 -35.76 4.60
C GLN A 431 20.15 -34.27 4.59
N VAL A 432 20.80 -33.41 5.39
CA VAL A 432 20.41 -32.00 5.60
C VAL A 432 20.47 -31.16 4.31
N PRO A 433 21.49 -31.28 3.43
CA PRO A 433 21.51 -30.57 2.16
C PRO A 433 20.29 -30.88 1.28
N GLN A 434 19.84 -32.15 1.23
CA GLN A 434 18.64 -32.57 0.50
C GLN A 434 17.35 -32.04 1.15
N MET A 435 17.33 -31.90 2.49
CA MET A 435 16.21 -31.25 3.18
C MET A 435 16.06 -29.78 2.75
N TRP A 436 17.14 -28.99 2.81
CA TRP A 436 17.11 -27.58 2.41
C TRP A 436 16.88 -27.39 0.90
N ASP A 437 17.49 -28.22 0.06
CA ASP A 437 17.32 -28.15 -1.40
C ASP A 437 15.86 -28.36 -1.85
N THR A 438 15.12 -29.28 -1.22
CA THR A 438 13.70 -29.48 -1.52
C THR A 438 12.80 -28.50 -0.76
N ALA A 439 13.15 -28.11 0.47
CA ALA A 439 12.39 -27.10 1.23
C ALA A 439 12.45 -25.71 0.58
N SER A 440 13.53 -25.37 -0.13
CA SER A 440 13.72 -24.05 -0.75
C SER A 440 12.67 -23.70 -1.83
N GLN A 441 11.94 -24.70 -2.35
CA GLN A 441 10.75 -24.46 -3.20
C GLN A 441 9.67 -23.63 -2.51
N LEU A 442 9.65 -23.54 -1.17
CA LEU A 442 8.75 -22.66 -0.41
C LEU A 442 8.89 -21.18 -0.80
N LEU A 443 10.10 -20.76 -1.18
CA LEU A 443 10.43 -19.39 -1.60
C LEU A 443 10.14 -19.14 -3.10
N ASP A 444 9.78 -20.18 -3.86
CA ASP A 444 9.53 -20.11 -5.31
C ASP A 444 8.05 -19.80 -5.59
N SER A 445 7.75 -19.17 -6.73
CA SER A 445 6.39 -18.92 -7.20
C SER A 445 5.88 -19.98 -8.19
N ARG A 446 6.78 -20.81 -8.74
CA ARG A 446 6.49 -21.91 -9.66
C ARG A 446 5.87 -23.12 -8.96
N THR A 447 5.36 -24.07 -9.73
CA THR A 447 4.86 -25.35 -9.21
C THR A 447 6.01 -26.12 -8.54
N PRO A 448 5.93 -26.50 -7.25
CA PRO A 448 6.92 -27.39 -6.65
C PRO A 448 6.91 -28.73 -7.37
N THR A 449 8.07 -29.23 -7.77
CA THR A 449 8.22 -30.47 -8.54
C THR A 449 8.62 -31.67 -7.68
N LYS A 450 9.05 -31.39 -6.43
CA LYS A 450 9.40 -32.35 -5.38
C LYS A 450 8.61 -32.11 -4.09
N ALA A 451 8.28 -33.19 -3.37
CA ALA A 451 7.77 -33.19 -2.00
C ALA A 451 8.83 -33.72 -1.02
N LEU A 452 8.89 -33.17 0.19
CA LEU A 452 9.63 -33.78 1.30
C LEU A 452 8.82 -34.93 1.89
N SER A 453 9.42 -36.12 1.99
CA SER A 453 8.81 -37.28 2.64
C SER A 453 9.65 -37.71 3.83
N LEU A 454 9.26 -37.24 5.01
CA LEU A 454 10.01 -37.45 6.25
C LEU A 454 9.51 -38.74 6.91
N ALA A 455 10.33 -39.79 6.92
CA ALA A 455 10.01 -41.07 7.57
C ALA A 455 10.86 -41.28 8.83
N GLY A 456 10.43 -42.19 9.71
CA GLY A 456 11.15 -42.57 10.93
C GLY A 456 10.21 -42.81 12.11
N PRO A 457 10.73 -43.19 13.29
CA PRO A 457 9.90 -43.57 14.43
C PRO A 457 9.07 -42.39 15.01
N PRO A 458 8.07 -42.67 15.86
CA PRO A 458 7.40 -41.64 16.66
C PRO A 458 8.40 -40.81 17.47
N ARG A 459 8.08 -39.52 17.66
CA ARG A 459 8.91 -38.55 18.40
C ARG A 459 10.36 -38.44 17.89
N SER A 460 10.62 -38.67 16.60
CA SER A 460 11.95 -38.52 16.00
C SER A 460 12.36 -37.08 15.62
N GLY A 461 11.41 -36.14 15.63
CA GLY A 461 11.66 -34.72 15.28
C GLY A 461 11.04 -34.25 13.96
N LYS A 462 10.44 -35.13 13.15
CA LYS A 462 9.76 -34.78 11.87
C LYS A 462 8.86 -33.54 11.98
N GLY A 463 7.93 -33.55 12.95
CA GLY A 463 7.01 -32.44 13.21
C GLY A 463 7.62 -31.27 13.98
N THR A 464 8.88 -31.36 14.44
CA THR A 464 9.62 -30.19 14.92
C THR A 464 10.12 -29.39 13.72
N PHE A 465 10.62 -30.07 12.69
CA PHE A 465 11.03 -29.44 11.43
C PHE A 465 9.85 -28.87 10.64
N SER A 466 8.72 -29.57 10.53
CA SER A 466 7.53 -29.02 9.85
C SER A 466 7.08 -27.71 10.48
N ARG A 467 7.08 -27.62 11.82
CA ARG A 467 6.75 -26.40 12.58
C ARG A 467 7.69 -25.22 12.34
N LEU A 468 8.94 -25.45 11.90
CA LEU A 468 9.81 -24.35 11.47
C LEU A 468 9.35 -23.78 10.13
N LEU A 469 8.98 -24.64 9.17
CA LEU A 469 8.44 -24.21 7.88
C LEU A 469 7.05 -23.58 8.03
N GLU A 470 6.18 -24.16 8.87
CA GLU A 470 4.86 -23.61 9.22
C GLU A 470 5.01 -22.19 9.78
N ALA A 471 5.92 -21.97 10.74
CA ALA A 471 6.13 -20.65 11.35
C ALA A 471 6.74 -19.59 10.41
N MET A 472 7.25 -19.97 9.23
CA MET A 472 7.68 -19.03 8.19
C MET A 472 6.51 -18.58 7.29
N VAL A 473 5.36 -19.24 7.35
CA VAL A 473 4.22 -19.03 6.46
C VAL A 473 3.04 -18.43 7.26
N PRO A 474 2.20 -17.56 6.67
CA PRO A 474 0.94 -17.16 7.29
C PRO A 474 -0.02 -18.36 7.42
N ASP A 475 -0.71 -18.48 8.55
CA ASP A 475 -1.62 -19.61 8.82
C ASP A 475 -2.68 -19.77 7.71
N GLU A 476 -3.15 -18.66 7.11
CA GLU A 476 -4.09 -18.69 6.00
C GLU A 476 -3.54 -19.39 4.73
N LEU A 477 -2.22 -19.51 4.59
CA LEU A 477 -1.52 -20.16 3.46
C LEU A 477 -0.96 -21.55 3.77
N VAL A 478 -1.18 -22.08 4.97
CA VAL A 478 -0.91 -23.48 5.32
C VAL A 478 -2.17 -24.34 5.11
N ASP A 479 -2.00 -25.60 4.72
CA ASP A 479 -3.07 -26.61 4.65
C ASP A 479 -2.53 -28.01 5.01
N SER A 480 -3.41 -29.01 5.11
CA SER A 480 -3.08 -30.41 5.42
C SER A 480 -3.89 -31.40 4.58
N VAL A 481 -4.01 -31.15 3.27
CA VAL A 481 -4.75 -32.00 2.32
C VAL A 481 -3.95 -33.27 2.03
N GLY A 482 -4.39 -34.39 2.62
CA GLY A 482 -3.79 -35.72 2.42
C GLY A 482 -4.09 -36.34 1.05
N LEU A 483 -3.27 -37.35 0.68
CA LEU A 483 -3.30 -38.00 -0.65
C LEU A 483 -4.69 -38.51 -1.06
N LEU A 484 -5.42 -39.17 -0.15
CA LEU A 484 -6.75 -39.71 -0.45
C LEU A 484 -7.79 -38.60 -0.67
N ALA A 485 -7.75 -37.54 0.14
CA ALA A 485 -8.67 -36.42 -0.01
C ALA A 485 -8.47 -35.71 -1.37
N LEU A 486 -7.23 -35.60 -1.86
CA LEU A 486 -6.93 -35.05 -3.19
C LEU A 486 -7.36 -35.98 -4.35
N SER A 487 -7.48 -37.29 -4.10
CA SER A 487 -8.04 -38.27 -5.06
C SER A 487 -9.57 -38.19 -5.10
N ASP A 488 -10.19 -38.23 -3.93
CA ASP A 488 -11.60 -38.62 -3.80
C ASP A 488 -12.55 -37.43 -3.50
N ASP A 489 -12.06 -36.28 -3.04
CA ASP A 489 -12.87 -35.09 -2.75
C ASP A 489 -12.42 -33.82 -3.51
N SER A 490 -13.24 -33.43 -4.49
CA SER A 490 -13.09 -32.18 -5.27
C SER A 490 -13.26 -30.88 -4.45
N HIS A 491 -13.76 -30.96 -3.22
CA HIS A 491 -13.77 -29.85 -2.27
C HIS A 491 -12.42 -29.73 -1.54
N ALA A 492 -11.81 -30.84 -1.14
CA ALA A 492 -10.47 -30.86 -0.54
C ALA A 492 -9.39 -30.42 -1.54
N SER A 493 -9.53 -30.73 -2.83
CA SER A 493 -8.65 -30.16 -3.86
C SER A 493 -8.76 -28.63 -3.99
N ALA A 494 -9.86 -28.02 -3.53
CA ALA A 494 -10.10 -26.59 -3.65
C ALA A 494 -9.47 -25.75 -2.51
N SER A 495 -9.20 -26.33 -1.33
CA SER A 495 -8.55 -25.59 -0.23
C SER A 495 -7.05 -25.37 -0.46
N LEU A 496 -6.41 -26.25 -1.25
CA LEU A 496 -5.02 -26.16 -1.69
C LEU A 496 -4.74 -24.96 -2.62
N TYR A 497 -5.77 -24.29 -3.15
CA TYR A 497 -5.59 -23.10 -3.98
C TYR A 497 -4.95 -21.93 -3.18
N GLY A 498 -3.94 -21.29 -3.77
CA GLY A 498 -3.22 -20.15 -3.18
C GLY A 498 -2.27 -20.51 -2.02
N LYS A 499 -2.29 -21.76 -1.54
CA LYS A 499 -1.47 -22.23 -0.43
C LYS A 499 0.03 -22.24 -0.77
N LYS A 500 0.85 -22.09 0.27
CA LYS A 500 2.32 -22.08 0.22
C LYS A 500 2.96 -23.31 0.87
N LEU A 501 2.27 -23.93 1.82
CA LEU A 501 2.73 -25.14 2.49
C LEU A 501 1.55 -26.11 2.70
N ASN A 502 1.74 -27.38 2.35
CA ASN A 502 0.80 -28.46 2.62
C ASN A 502 1.50 -29.50 3.52
N VAL A 503 1.17 -29.52 4.81
CA VAL A 503 1.77 -30.42 5.80
C VAL A 503 0.84 -31.61 6.00
N ILE A 504 1.18 -32.74 5.39
CA ILE A 504 0.40 -33.98 5.51
C ILE A 504 0.92 -34.72 6.74
N GLY A 505 0.09 -34.76 7.79
CA GLY A 505 0.36 -35.50 9.02
C GLY A 505 0.39 -37.02 8.83
N GLU A 506 0.56 -37.74 9.94
CA GLU A 506 0.62 -39.20 9.93
C GLU A 506 -0.66 -39.80 9.33
N MET A 507 -0.51 -40.45 8.17
CA MET A 507 -1.62 -41.13 7.51
C MET A 507 -1.98 -42.42 8.27
N GLU A 508 -3.27 -42.73 8.36
CA GLU A 508 -3.70 -44.12 8.51
C GLU A 508 -3.14 -44.97 7.33
N GLN A 509 -3.12 -46.30 7.43
CA GLN A 509 -2.63 -47.19 6.36
C GLN A 509 -3.57 -47.18 5.12
N VAL A 510 -3.54 -46.09 4.37
CA VAL A 510 -4.39 -45.86 3.20
C VAL A 510 -3.67 -46.29 1.93
N TYR A 511 -4.30 -47.20 1.20
CA TYR A 511 -3.89 -47.59 -0.14
C TYR A 511 -4.39 -46.56 -1.17
N VAL A 512 -3.47 -45.83 -1.81
CA VAL A 512 -3.82 -44.83 -2.82
C VAL A 512 -3.93 -45.51 -4.19
N ALA A 513 -5.15 -45.52 -4.72
CA ALA A 513 -5.50 -46.26 -5.94
C ALA A 513 -5.30 -45.46 -7.23
N ASP A 514 -5.53 -44.14 -7.21
CA ASP A 514 -5.16 -43.22 -8.29
C ASP A 514 -4.16 -42.17 -7.76
N THR A 515 -3.07 -41.95 -8.49
CA THR A 515 -2.09 -40.90 -8.23
C THR A 515 -2.20 -39.75 -9.23
N SER A 516 -3.21 -39.73 -10.12
CA SER A 516 -3.29 -38.74 -11.20
C SER A 516 -3.38 -37.30 -10.70
N THR A 517 -4.15 -37.01 -9.65
CA THR A 517 -4.24 -35.66 -9.07
C THR A 517 -2.96 -35.26 -8.33
N PHE A 518 -2.28 -36.20 -7.66
CA PHE A 518 -0.95 -35.97 -7.08
C PHE A 518 0.08 -35.66 -8.18
N ASN A 519 0.18 -36.49 -9.22
CA ASN A 519 1.14 -36.28 -10.31
C ASN A 519 0.93 -34.93 -11.02
N LYS A 520 -0.32 -34.46 -11.15
CA LYS A 520 -0.65 -33.11 -11.65
C LYS A 520 -0.15 -32.00 -10.72
N ALA A 521 -0.29 -32.17 -9.40
CA ALA A 521 0.13 -31.21 -8.38
C ALA A 521 1.65 -30.92 -8.35
N PHE A 522 2.46 -31.77 -8.96
CA PHE A 522 3.89 -31.53 -9.18
C PHE A 522 4.26 -31.42 -10.68
N GLY A 523 3.28 -31.60 -11.58
CA GLY A 523 3.48 -31.77 -13.02
C GLY A 523 3.39 -30.50 -13.86
N GLU A 524 3.18 -29.35 -13.23
CA GLU A 524 2.72 -28.12 -13.90
C GLU A 524 1.42 -28.37 -14.70
N ASP A 525 0.52 -29.20 -14.17
CA ASP A 525 -0.82 -29.43 -14.71
C ASP A 525 -1.89 -28.63 -13.93
N PRO A 526 -3.01 -28.25 -14.56
CA PRO A 526 -4.14 -27.65 -13.87
C PRO A 526 -4.93 -28.70 -13.06
N ILE A 527 -4.98 -28.53 -11.73
CA ILE A 527 -5.90 -29.25 -10.83
C ILE A 527 -7.29 -28.62 -10.96
N LYS A 528 -8.34 -29.44 -11.05
CA LYS A 528 -9.73 -28.97 -10.97
C LYS A 528 -10.17 -28.83 -9.51
N ALA A 529 -10.74 -27.67 -9.19
CA ALA A 529 -11.26 -27.33 -7.88
C ALA A 529 -12.77 -27.12 -7.94
N ASN A 530 -13.49 -27.66 -6.95
CA ASN A 530 -14.94 -27.50 -6.80
C ASN A 530 -15.27 -26.85 -5.45
N PRO A 531 -15.07 -25.53 -5.30
CA PRO A 531 -15.36 -24.83 -4.05
C PRO A 531 -16.87 -24.86 -3.73
N LYS A 532 -17.23 -25.16 -2.48
CA LYS A 532 -18.65 -25.22 -2.05
C LYS A 532 -19.35 -23.88 -2.28
N TYR A 533 -20.54 -23.93 -2.89
CA TYR A 533 -21.39 -22.79 -3.23
C TYR A 533 -20.74 -21.73 -4.16
N ARG A 534 -19.67 -22.08 -4.88
CA ARG A 534 -18.99 -21.21 -5.87
C ARG A 534 -18.81 -21.97 -7.20
N ALA A 535 -18.38 -21.27 -8.24
CA ALA A 535 -18.10 -21.89 -9.53
C ALA A 535 -16.88 -22.82 -9.46
N MET A 536 -16.89 -23.92 -10.22
CA MET A 536 -15.70 -24.76 -10.43
C MET A 536 -14.63 -23.95 -11.17
N PHE A 537 -13.38 -24.08 -10.75
CA PHE A 537 -12.23 -23.44 -11.39
C PHE A 537 -11.08 -24.44 -11.58
N SER A 538 -9.95 -23.97 -12.10
CA SER A 538 -8.74 -24.79 -12.20
C SER A 538 -7.52 -23.95 -11.87
N PHE A 539 -6.55 -24.56 -11.17
CA PHE A 539 -5.39 -23.86 -10.63
C PHE A 539 -4.12 -24.73 -10.72
N ARG A 540 -2.95 -24.11 -10.54
CA ARG A 540 -1.67 -24.82 -10.40
C ARG A 540 -1.29 -24.82 -8.92
N ASN A 541 -0.75 -25.93 -8.42
CA ASN A 541 -0.29 -26.03 -7.03
C ASN A 541 0.91 -25.10 -6.79
N THR A 542 0.83 -24.24 -5.78
CA THR A 542 1.93 -23.38 -5.33
C THR A 542 2.49 -23.77 -3.96
N ALA A 543 1.97 -24.84 -3.36
CA ALA A 543 2.34 -25.28 -2.04
C ALA A 543 3.50 -26.29 -2.09
N LEU A 544 4.55 -26.06 -1.28
CA LEU A 544 5.51 -27.11 -0.93
C LEU A 544 4.78 -28.19 -0.13
N TRP A 545 4.99 -29.45 -0.47
CA TRP A 545 4.43 -30.58 0.27
C TRP A 545 5.45 -31.18 1.23
N VAL A 546 5.04 -31.36 2.48
CA VAL A 546 5.83 -32.01 3.54
C VAL A 546 4.98 -33.12 4.15
N MET A 547 5.38 -34.38 3.93
CA MET A 547 4.68 -35.55 4.47
C MET A 547 5.42 -36.08 5.71
N LEU A 548 4.67 -36.30 6.79
CA LEU A 548 5.16 -36.80 8.08
C LEU A 548 4.72 -38.25 8.24
N GLN A 549 5.65 -39.19 8.17
CA GLN A 549 5.35 -40.62 8.09
C GLN A 549 6.05 -41.42 9.21
N ASN A 550 5.33 -42.35 9.83
CA ASN A 550 5.92 -43.42 10.66
C ASN A 550 6.09 -44.71 9.84
N GLU A 551 5.16 -44.97 8.92
CA GLU A 551 5.19 -46.07 7.95
C GLU A 551 4.93 -45.52 6.54
N LEU A 552 5.45 -46.18 5.51
CA LEU A 552 5.37 -45.70 4.13
C LEU A 552 4.01 -46.01 3.47
N PRO A 553 3.38 -45.03 2.78
CA PRO A 553 2.07 -45.22 2.14
C PRO A 553 2.13 -46.22 0.99
N GLN A 554 1.07 -47.00 0.81
CA GLN A 554 1.01 -48.09 -0.16
C GLN A 554 0.34 -47.65 -1.46
N ILE A 555 1.09 -47.58 -2.55
CA ILE A 555 0.70 -46.78 -3.72
C ILE A 555 0.69 -47.63 -5.00
N SER A 556 -0.38 -47.50 -5.80
CA SER A 556 -0.56 -48.27 -7.03
C SER A 556 0.03 -47.60 -8.27
N ASP A 557 1.25 -47.09 -8.18
CA ASP A 557 1.93 -46.44 -9.31
C ASP A 557 2.90 -47.41 -10.02
N PRO A 558 2.56 -47.93 -11.21
CA PRO A 558 3.46 -48.75 -12.02
C PRO A 558 4.48 -47.95 -12.83
N SER A 559 4.41 -46.61 -12.83
CA SER A 559 5.31 -45.72 -13.58
C SER A 559 6.48 -45.20 -12.75
N GLY A 560 6.36 -45.21 -11.41
CA GLY A 560 7.35 -44.63 -10.50
C GLY A 560 7.32 -43.10 -10.43
N ALA A 561 6.39 -42.44 -11.12
CA ALA A 561 6.20 -40.99 -11.11
C ALA A 561 5.95 -40.44 -9.70
N PHE A 562 5.22 -41.16 -8.84
CA PHE A 562 5.02 -40.76 -7.44
C PHE A 562 6.36 -40.69 -6.70
N VAL A 563 7.15 -41.77 -6.77
CA VAL A 563 8.44 -41.87 -6.07
C VAL A 563 9.45 -40.87 -6.65
N SER A 564 9.43 -40.61 -7.97
CA SER A 564 10.31 -39.60 -8.57
C SER A 564 9.97 -38.17 -8.14
N ARG A 565 8.75 -37.91 -7.64
CA ARG A 565 8.40 -36.63 -7.00
C ARG A 565 8.81 -36.54 -5.54
N LEU A 566 9.35 -37.59 -4.92
CA LEU A 566 9.80 -37.51 -3.53
C LEU A 566 11.27 -37.09 -3.41
N THR A 567 11.55 -36.37 -2.34
CA THR A 567 12.86 -36.36 -1.66
C THR A 567 12.63 -37.10 -0.33
N PRO A 568 13.00 -38.39 -0.25
CA PRO A 568 12.83 -39.17 0.97
C PRO A 568 13.93 -38.82 1.97
N ILE A 569 13.53 -38.60 3.24
CA ILE A 569 14.44 -38.26 4.33
C ILE A 569 14.14 -39.19 5.51
N GLN A 570 15.15 -39.96 5.92
CA GLN A 570 15.05 -40.88 7.04
C GLN A 570 15.50 -40.22 8.33
N PHE A 571 14.62 -40.16 9.33
CA PHE A 571 14.95 -39.79 10.70
C PHE A 571 15.36 -41.04 11.48
N GLY A 572 16.53 -41.01 12.14
CA GLY A 572 17.11 -42.16 12.83
C GLY A 572 16.65 -42.28 14.29
N GLU A 573 16.95 -41.27 15.11
CA GLU A 573 16.68 -41.33 16.56
C GLU A 573 15.19 -41.19 16.92
N SER A 574 14.79 -41.75 18.06
CA SER A 574 13.50 -41.53 18.69
C SER A 574 13.68 -40.96 20.10
N TYR A 575 12.95 -39.89 20.41
CA TYR A 575 13.05 -39.18 21.69
C TYR A 575 11.90 -39.52 22.66
N VAL A 576 11.19 -40.64 22.46
CA VAL A 576 10.10 -41.08 23.37
C VAL A 576 10.63 -41.23 24.80
N GLY A 577 10.00 -40.51 25.75
CA GLY A 577 10.42 -40.47 27.15
C GLY A 577 11.66 -39.62 27.42
N ARG A 578 12.16 -38.90 26.41
CA ARG A 578 13.34 -38.01 26.46
C ARG A 578 13.07 -36.68 25.74
N GLU A 579 11.81 -36.29 25.58
CA GLU A 579 11.42 -35.12 24.77
C GLU A 579 11.79 -33.78 25.42
N ASP A 580 12.71 -33.05 24.80
CA ASP A 580 12.94 -31.64 25.11
C ASP A 580 11.77 -30.78 24.61
N ARG A 581 10.82 -30.49 25.52
CA ARG A 581 9.66 -29.63 25.26
C ARG A 581 10.04 -28.17 24.98
N GLY A 582 11.25 -27.73 25.34
CA GLY A 582 11.75 -26.38 25.08
C GLY A 582 12.40 -26.21 23.70
N LEU A 583 12.81 -27.31 23.06
CA LEU A 583 13.57 -27.30 21.80
C LEU A 583 12.93 -26.43 20.74
N GLY A 584 11.63 -26.62 20.46
CA GLY A 584 10.92 -25.85 19.43
C GLY A 584 11.04 -24.33 19.60
N LYS A 585 10.94 -23.82 20.83
CA LYS A 585 11.11 -22.39 21.12
C LYS A 585 12.54 -21.89 20.86
N ARG A 586 13.56 -22.74 21.09
CA ARG A 586 14.97 -22.41 20.85
C ARG A 586 15.41 -22.52 19.38
N LEU A 587 14.64 -23.24 18.57
CA LEU A 587 14.81 -23.32 17.12
C LEU A 587 14.06 -22.19 16.40
N LEU A 588 12.86 -21.83 16.87
CA LEU A 588 12.07 -20.71 16.34
C LEU A 588 12.74 -19.34 16.51
N SER A 589 13.68 -19.19 17.44
CA SER A 589 14.52 -17.97 17.53
C SER A 589 15.54 -17.83 16.38
N GLU A 590 15.76 -18.88 15.58
CA GLU A 590 16.75 -18.89 14.49
C GLU A 590 16.11 -18.81 13.09
N LEU A 591 14.81 -18.49 12.99
CA LEU A 591 14.09 -18.41 11.70
C LEU A 591 14.75 -17.53 10.62
N PRO A 592 15.38 -16.36 10.90
CA PRO A 592 16.12 -15.61 9.90
C PRO A 592 17.32 -16.38 9.32
N GLY A 593 17.95 -17.26 10.10
CA GLY A 593 18.99 -18.17 9.62
C GLY A 593 18.41 -19.30 8.76
N VAL A 594 17.26 -19.86 9.15
CA VAL A 594 16.53 -20.87 8.34
C VAL A 594 16.13 -20.28 6.98
N LEU A 595 15.71 -19.01 6.93
CA LEU A 595 15.47 -18.31 5.66
C LEU A 595 16.73 -18.25 4.79
N ASN A 596 17.90 -17.96 5.37
CA ASN A 596 19.16 -17.90 4.64
C ASN A 596 19.60 -19.28 4.10
N GLU A 597 19.46 -20.37 4.88
CA GLU A 597 19.68 -21.75 4.39
C GLU A 597 18.78 -22.08 3.18
N LEU A 598 17.49 -21.70 3.23
CA LEU A 598 16.57 -21.91 2.09
C LEU A 598 16.96 -21.06 0.87
N ILE A 599 17.46 -19.84 1.07
CA ILE A 599 17.94 -18.97 -0.02
C ILE A 599 19.19 -19.57 -0.67
N ASP A 600 20.20 -19.97 0.10
CA ASP A 600 21.44 -20.51 -0.44
C ASP A 600 21.23 -21.88 -1.10
N ALA A 601 20.32 -22.71 -0.56
CA ALA A 601 19.89 -23.92 -1.23
C ALA A 601 19.16 -23.63 -2.57
N LEU A 602 18.30 -22.60 -2.64
CA LEU A 602 17.63 -22.19 -3.89
C LEU A 602 18.63 -21.69 -4.93
N ARG A 603 19.59 -20.87 -4.52
CA ARG A 603 20.69 -20.35 -5.35
C ARG A 603 21.56 -21.48 -5.88
N ALA A 604 21.90 -22.44 -5.02
CA ALA A 604 22.64 -23.64 -5.42
C ALA A 604 21.84 -24.50 -6.42
N ARG A 605 20.52 -24.64 -6.27
CA ARG A 605 19.67 -25.36 -7.24
C ARG A 605 19.60 -24.66 -8.59
N ASP A 606 19.46 -23.34 -8.60
CA ASP A 606 19.48 -22.52 -9.82
C ASP A 606 20.84 -22.63 -10.55
N ALA A 607 21.95 -22.61 -9.81
CA ALA A 607 23.29 -22.84 -10.34
C ALA A 607 23.50 -24.27 -10.92
N ARG A 608 22.76 -25.26 -10.42
CA ARG A 608 22.68 -26.62 -11.01
C ARG A 608 21.64 -26.73 -12.15
N GLY A 609 21.18 -25.62 -12.71
CA GLY A 609 20.18 -25.62 -13.79
C GLY A 609 18.80 -26.10 -13.37
N GLY A 610 18.47 -26.02 -12.08
CA GLY A 610 17.23 -26.54 -11.48
C GLY A 610 17.32 -27.98 -10.95
N ALA A 611 18.45 -28.68 -11.13
CA ALA A 611 18.60 -30.05 -10.68
C ALA A 611 18.68 -30.16 -9.14
N PHE A 612 17.81 -30.98 -8.57
CA PHE A 612 17.85 -31.32 -7.13
C PHE A 612 19.05 -32.21 -6.81
N LEU A 613 19.52 -32.14 -5.56
CA LEU A 613 20.46 -33.09 -5.00
C LEU A 613 19.83 -34.49 -4.92
N GLU A 614 20.63 -35.52 -5.19
CA GLU A 614 20.19 -36.91 -5.04
C GLU A 614 20.09 -37.29 -3.55
N GLY A 615 19.04 -38.05 -3.20
CA GLY A 615 18.88 -38.62 -1.86
C GLY A 615 19.77 -39.85 -1.67
N HIS A 616 20.12 -40.18 -0.42
CA HIS A 616 20.98 -41.32 -0.12
C HIS A 616 20.45 -42.61 -0.79
N PRO A 617 21.27 -43.36 -1.56
CA PRO A 617 20.76 -44.45 -2.40
C PRO A 617 19.96 -45.51 -1.65
N GLU A 618 20.37 -45.88 -0.43
CA GLU A 618 19.64 -46.85 0.38
C GLU A 618 18.28 -46.33 0.87
N VAL A 619 18.19 -45.03 1.20
CA VAL A 619 16.93 -44.39 1.61
C VAL A 619 15.98 -44.29 0.42
N VAL A 620 16.48 -43.89 -0.75
CA VAL A 620 15.68 -43.86 -2.00
C VAL A 620 15.20 -45.26 -2.38
N ALA A 621 16.06 -46.27 -2.30
CA ALA A 621 15.69 -47.66 -2.57
C ALA A 621 14.65 -48.17 -1.55
N HIS A 622 14.85 -47.94 -0.25
CA HIS A 622 13.92 -48.34 0.80
C HIS A 622 12.52 -47.74 0.59
N PHE A 623 12.43 -46.46 0.22
CA PHE A 623 11.16 -45.81 -0.09
C PHE A 623 10.52 -46.36 -1.39
N ALA A 624 11.32 -46.57 -2.44
CA ALA A 624 10.83 -47.10 -3.72
C ALA A 624 10.30 -48.54 -3.60
N GLU A 625 10.92 -49.37 -2.76
CA GLU A 625 10.41 -50.70 -2.42
C GLU A 625 9.21 -50.64 -1.47
N GLY A 626 9.33 -49.85 -0.39
CA GLY A 626 8.36 -49.77 0.69
C GLY A 626 7.01 -49.23 0.26
N THR A 627 6.98 -48.30 -0.71
CA THR A 627 5.73 -47.76 -1.29
C THR A 627 5.06 -48.68 -2.31
N ASN A 628 5.71 -49.80 -2.72
CA ASN A 628 5.27 -50.66 -3.83
C ASN A 628 4.61 -51.99 -3.34
N PRO A 629 3.27 -52.12 -3.44
CA PRO A 629 2.55 -53.33 -3.02
C PRO A 629 3.02 -54.65 -3.63
N LEU A 630 3.52 -54.61 -4.88
CA LEU A 630 3.96 -55.83 -5.57
C LEU A 630 5.37 -56.24 -5.13
N MET A 631 6.22 -55.28 -4.77
CA MET A 631 7.54 -55.55 -4.17
C MET A 631 7.41 -56.14 -2.77
N GLN A 632 6.46 -55.64 -1.96
CA GLN A 632 6.18 -56.25 -0.66
C GLN A 632 5.67 -57.68 -0.81
N PHE A 633 4.72 -57.95 -1.72
CA PHE A 633 4.26 -59.32 -2.00
C PHE A 633 5.39 -60.22 -2.48
N TRP A 634 6.27 -59.71 -3.34
CA TRP A 634 7.45 -60.44 -3.81
C TRP A 634 8.35 -60.89 -2.65
N LYS A 635 8.79 -59.94 -1.79
CA LYS A 635 9.69 -60.26 -0.66
C LYS A 635 9.05 -61.12 0.42
N GLU A 636 7.79 -60.85 0.78
CA GLU A 636 7.09 -61.59 1.86
C GLU A 636 6.59 -62.97 1.42
N CYS A 637 6.11 -63.11 0.18
CA CYS A 637 5.34 -64.29 -0.23
C CYS A 637 5.97 -65.12 -1.37
N ILE A 638 6.96 -64.62 -2.12
CA ILE A 638 7.58 -65.36 -3.23
C ILE A 638 9.04 -65.72 -2.90
N GLN A 639 9.40 -66.97 -3.14
CA GLN A 639 10.79 -67.43 -3.17
C GLN A 639 11.07 -68.04 -4.54
N VAL A 640 11.79 -67.31 -5.39
CA VAL A 640 12.20 -67.77 -6.73
C VAL A 640 13.12 -69.00 -6.60
N ALA A 641 13.03 -69.93 -7.55
CA ALA A 641 13.97 -71.05 -7.64
C ALA A 641 15.39 -70.53 -7.96
N PRO A 642 16.38 -70.71 -7.07
CA PRO A 642 17.75 -70.28 -7.31
C PRO A 642 18.38 -71.04 -8.48
N ASP A 643 19.41 -70.47 -9.15
CA ASP A 643 19.91 -70.96 -10.44
C ASP A 643 20.49 -72.40 -10.38
N ASP A 644 20.84 -72.92 -9.20
CA ASP A 644 21.29 -74.31 -8.93
C ASP A 644 20.15 -75.35 -8.92
N VAL A 645 18.92 -74.92 -8.64
CA VAL A 645 17.70 -75.76 -8.66
C VAL A 645 17.19 -76.03 -10.08
N TRP A 646 17.72 -75.35 -11.09
CA TRP A 646 17.34 -75.56 -12.49
C TRP A 646 18.17 -76.67 -13.14
N ALA A 647 17.52 -77.51 -13.95
CA ALA A 647 18.23 -78.49 -14.78
C ALA A 647 19.28 -77.80 -15.68
N THR A 648 20.54 -78.22 -15.55
CA THR A 648 21.73 -77.38 -15.82
C THR A 648 21.91 -76.91 -17.26
N GLY A 649 21.28 -77.57 -18.24
CA GLY A 649 21.30 -77.15 -19.65
C GLY A 649 20.04 -76.44 -20.13
N ASP A 650 18.93 -76.53 -19.41
CA ASP A 650 17.59 -76.29 -19.97
C ASP A 650 17.01 -74.92 -19.57
N LYS A 651 17.33 -74.45 -18.35
CA LYS A 651 16.72 -73.29 -17.64
C LYS A 651 15.18 -73.19 -17.80
N LYS A 652 14.53 -74.35 -17.92
CA LYS A 652 13.08 -74.54 -18.10
C LYS A 652 12.50 -75.59 -17.16
N THR A 653 13.33 -76.47 -16.59
CA THR A 653 12.90 -77.60 -15.77
C THR A 653 13.38 -77.42 -14.33
N VAL A 654 12.46 -77.54 -13.37
CA VAL A 654 12.73 -77.46 -11.92
C VAL A 654 12.03 -78.61 -11.18
N PRO A 655 12.49 -79.01 -9.98
CA PRO A 655 11.79 -79.94 -9.11
C PRO A 655 10.35 -79.51 -8.81
N LYS A 656 9.45 -80.48 -8.59
CA LYS A 656 8.00 -80.24 -8.50
C LYS A 656 7.62 -79.32 -7.33
N GLU A 657 8.34 -79.38 -6.22
CA GLU A 657 8.12 -78.53 -5.06
C GLU A 657 8.55 -77.06 -5.27
N TRP A 658 9.29 -76.77 -6.36
CA TRP A 658 9.64 -75.41 -6.80
C TRP A 658 8.72 -74.86 -7.90
N LEU A 659 7.64 -75.57 -8.24
CA LEU A 659 6.70 -75.17 -9.30
C LEU A 659 5.35 -74.70 -8.74
N SER A 660 5.11 -73.39 -8.72
CA SER A 660 3.81 -72.80 -8.37
C SER A 660 3.01 -72.44 -9.62
N ASN A 661 1.73 -72.82 -9.69
CA ASN A 661 0.86 -72.41 -10.80
C ASN A 661 0.29 -70.99 -10.59
N ALA A 662 -0.15 -70.36 -11.68
CA ALA A 662 -0.66 -68.98 -11.68
C ALA A 662 -1.87 -68.76 -10.76
N SER A 663 -2.68 -69.79 -10.50
CA SER A 663 -3.87 -69.69 -9.63
C SER A 663 -3.47 -69.67 -8.15
N THR A 664 -2.48 -70.48 -7.78
CA THR A 664 -1.94 -70.52 -6.42
C THR A 664 -1.23 -69.21 -6.08
N ILE A 665 -0.44 -68.68 -7.02
CA ILE A 665 0.22 -67.36 -6.87
C ILE A 665 -0.82 -66.24 -6.78
N HIS A 666 -1.87 -66.25 -7.61
CA HIS A 666 -2.94 -65.24 -7.53
C HIS A 666 -3.78 -65.35 -6.24
N THR A 667 -3.96 -66.55 -5.70
CA THR A 667 -4.65 -66.77 -4.42
C THR A 667 -3.82 -66.27 -3.24
N ALA A 668 -2.50 -66.54 -3.23
CA ALA A 668 -1.58 -65.95 -2.27
C ALA A 668 -1.53 -64.42 -2.37
N TYR A 669 -1.54 -63.87 -3.59
CA TYR A 669 -1.61 -62.42 -3.82
C TYR A 669 -2.93 -61.81 -3.34
N LYS A 670 -4.08 -62.46 -3.58
CA LYS A 670 -5.38 -62.06 -3.02
C LYS A 670 -5.34 -61.99 -1.50
N SER A 671 -4.89 -63.06 -0.83
CA SER A 671 -4.81 -63.10 0.62
C SER A 671 -3.82 -62.08 1.18
N HIS A 672 -2.68 -61.85 0.51
CA HIS A 672 -1.76 -60.77 0.85
C HIS A 672 -2.42 -59.40 0.70
N CYS A 673 -3.16 -59.16 -0.39
CA CYS A 673 -3.92 -57.93 -0.63
C CYS A 673 -5.01 -57.72 0.42
N GLU A 674 -5.81 -58.73 0.74
CA GLU A 674 -6.88 -58.70 1.74
C GLU A 674 -6.32 -58.36 3.14
N ARG A 675 -5.20 -58.99 3.54
CA ARG A 675 -4.45 -58.67 4.78
C ARG A 675 -3.90 -57.23 4.81
N THR A 676 -3.73 -56.60 3.66
CA THR A 676 -3.14 -55.25 3.51
C THR A 676 -4.14 -54.19 3.04
N GLY A 677 -5.44 -54.49 3.09
CA GLY A 677 -6.51 -53.55 2.70
C GLY A 677 -6.63 -53.26 1.20
N ARG A 678 -5.97 -54.04 0.34
CA ARG A 678 -5.81 -53.78 -1.10
C ARG A 678 -6.81 -54.57 -1.95
N LYS A 679 -7.23 -53.98 -3.08
CA LYS A 679 -8.01 -54.68 -4.13
C LYS A 679 -7.07 -55.43 -5.07
N ALA A 680 -7.19 -56.75 -5.14
CA ALA A 680 -6.29 -57.58 -5.95
C ALA A 680 -6.42 -57.31 -7.47
N ARG A 681 -5.27 -57.09 -8.13
CA ARG A 681 -5.10 -57.07 -9.60
C ARG A 681 -5.66 -58.36 -10.23
N HIS A 682 -6.19 -58.27 -11.46
CA HIS A 682 -6.59 -59.45 -12.23
C HIS A 682 -5.40 -60.39 -12.50
N GLN A 683 -5.62 -61.71 -12.49
CA GLN A 683 -4.57 -62.73 -12.53
C GLN A 683 -3.53 -62.50 -13.66
N GLY A 684 -3.99 -62.27 -14.89
CA GLY A 684 -3.10 -62.01 -16.03
C GLY A 684 -2.22 -60.76 -15.81
N ARG A 685 -2.77 -59.67 -15.26
CA ARG A 685 -2.02 -58.45 -14.96
C ARG A 685 -1.05 -58.62 -13.78
N LEU A 686 -1.31 -59.54 -12.85
CA LEU A 686 -0.34 -59.94 -11.83
C LEU A 686 0.83 -60.69 -12.48
N MET A 687 0.54 -61.75 -13.25
CA MET A 687 1.61 -62.59 -13.79
C MET A 687 2.50 -61.83 -14.76
N SER A 688 1.95 -61.03 -15.68
CA SER A 688 2.77 -60.21 -16.59
C SER A 688 3.61 -59.15 -15.86
N ALA A 689 3.18 -58.68 -14.68
CA ALA A 689 3.99 -57.79 -13.86
C ALA A 689 5.11 -58.55 -13.12
N LEU A 690 4.86 -59.78 -12.66
CA LEU A 690 5.87 -60.64 -12.04
C LEU A 690 6.89 -61.20 -13.04
N GLU A 691 6.50 -61.38 -14.31
CA GLU A 691 7.40 -61.80 -15.41
C GLU A 691 8.38 -60.70 -15.83
N ALA A 692 8.03 -59.42 -15.60
CA ALA A 692 8.83 -58.27 -15.98
C ALA A 692 9.91 -57.92 -14.94
N THR A 693 10.94 -57.19 -15.38
CA THR A 693 11.92 -56.51 -14.51
C THR A 693 11.20 -55.56 -13.54
N PRO A 694 11.54 -55.49 -12.24
CA PRO A 694 12.68 -56.13 -11.56
C PRO A 694 12.44 -57.58 -11.09
N PHE A 695 11.24 -58.13 -11.24
CA PHE A 695 10.85 -59.42 -10.67
C PHE A 695 11.37 -60.63 -11.48
N GLY A 696 11.18 -60.62 -12.80
CA GLY A 696 11.77 -61.62 -13.71
C GLY A 696 11.34 -63.07 -13.45
N LEU A 697 10.13 -63.29 -12.92
CA LEU A 697 9.64 -64.62 -12.51
C LEU A 697 9.49 -65.57 -13.71
N ARG A 698 10.45 -66.48 -13.83
CA ARG A 698 10.55 -67.42 -14.96
C ARG A 698 9.45 -68.49 -14.93
N ARG A 699 8.85 -68.78 -16.09
CA ARG A 699 8.03 -69.98 -16.31
C ARG A 699 8.90 -71.23 -16.33
N ALA A 700 8.36 -72.36 -15.86
CA ALA A 700 9.04 -73.65 -15.83
C ALA A 700 8.07 -74.83 -16.00
N ARG A 701 8.66 -76.02 -16.17
CA ARG A 701 8.02 -77.32 -16.10
C ARG A 701 8.63 -78.17 -14.98
N ALA A 702 7.87 -79.14 -14.49
CA ALA A 702 8.37 -80.23 -13.64
C ALA A 702 8.21 -81.58 -14.36
N GLU A 703 8.87 -82.62 -13.83
CA GLU A 703 8.69 -83.99 -14.30
C GLU A 703 7.22 -84.42 -14.21
N GLY A 704 6.74 -85.17 -15.20
CA GLY A 704 5.30 -85.40 -15.42
C GLY A 704 4.60 -84.31 -16.23
N ASN A 705 5.35 -83.38 -16.85
CA ASN A 705 4.87 -82.37 -17.81
C ASN A 705 3.92 -81.29 -17.22
N PHE A 706 3.96 -81.10 -15.90
CA PHE A 706 3.28 -79.99 -15.24
C PHE A 706 3.96 -78.66 -15.58
N THR A 707 3.20 -77.59 -15.83
CA THR A 707 3.71 -76.25 -16.16
C THR A 707 3.29 -75.21 -15.12
N GLY A 708 4.13 -74.19 -14.92
CA GLY A 708 3.92 -73.15 -13.91
C GLY A 708 5.06 -72.13 -13.89
N TYR A 709 5.32 -71.58 -12.71
CA TYR A 709 6.36 -70.58 -12.45
C TYR A 709 7.33 -71.14 -11.41
N ALA A 710 8.62 -70.86 -11.59
CA ALA A 710 9.69 -71.40 -10.77
C ALA A 710 9.83 -70.62 -9.44
N CYS A 711 8.89 -70.87 -8.53
CA CYS A 711 8.91 -70.32 -7.18
C CYS A 711 8.17 -71.21 -6.18
N LYS A 712 8.59 -71.11 -4.92
CA LYS A 712 7.81 -71.50 -3.74
C LYS A 712 7.05 -70.29 -3.22
N LEU A 713 5.86 -70.52 -2.67
CA LEU A 713 5.09 -69.51 -1.95
C LEU A 713 5.37 -69.64 -0.45
N ARG A 714 5.65 -68.51 0.20
CA ARG A 714 5.86 -68.42 1.65
C ARG A 714 4.57 -67.99 2.35
N THR A 715 4.24 -68.65 3.45
CA THR A 715 3.22 -68.18 4.39
C THR A 715 3.84 -67.07 5.24
N PRO A 716 3.29 -65.84 5.30
CA PRO A 716 3.89 -64.75 6.08
C PRO A 716 3.95 -65.08 7.58
N GLY A 717 5.15 -65.10 8.15
CA GLY A 717 5.40 -65.36 9.56
C GLY A 717 6.73 -64.71 9.99
N ALA A 718 6.64 -63.81 10.99
CA ALA A 718 7.70 -62.86 11.35
C ALA A 718 8.10 -61.88 10.22
N ALA A 719 8.91 -60.88 10.56
CA ALA A 719 9.29 -59.78 9.67
C ALA A 719 10.49 -60.15 8.77
N SER A 720 10.60 -59.49 7.61
CA SER A 720 11.90 -59.29 6.97
C SER A 720 12.82 -58.49 7.90
N PRO A 721 14.13 -58.77 7.94
CA PRO A 721 15.09 -57.87 8.57
C PRO A 721 14.95 -56.46 7.95
N GLY A 722 14.86 -55.44 8.80
CA GLY A 722 15.20 -54.08 8.39
C GLY A 722 16.72 -53.92 8.28
N LEU A 723 17.20 -52.71 7.99
CA LEU A 723 18.62 -52.39 8.14
C LEU A 723 19.07 -52.70 9.58
N GLU A 724 20.28 -53.23 9.76
CA GLU A 724 20.85 -53.44 11.09
C GLU A 724 20.96 -52.09 11.81
N GLY A 725 20.33 -51.99 12.98
CA GLY A 725 20.17 -50.75 13.76
C GLY A 725 18.76 -50.12 13.72
N ALA A 726 17.93 -50.43 12.72
CA ALA A 726 16.58 -49.87 12.62
C ALA A 726 15.56 -50.59 13.53
N ILE A 727 15.18 -49.98 14.65
CA ILE A 727 14.15 -50.51 15.57
C ILE A 727 12.77 -50.45 14.89
N GLN A 728 12.31 -51.57 14.29
CA GLN A 728 10.95 -51.69 13.76
C GLN A 728 9.91 -51.71 14.90
N PHE A 729 9.29 -50.57 15.17
CA PHE A 729 8.10 -50.49 16.01
C PHE A 729 6.86 -50.78 15.15
N ARG A 730 6.14 -51.89 15.41
CA ARG A 730 4.92 -52.27 14.69
C ARG A 730 3.68 -52.03 15.57
N PRO A 731 2.85 -51.01 15.30
CA PRO A 731 1.65 -50.74 16.10
C PRO A 731 0.49 -51.67 15.69
N SER A 732 0.47 -52.88 16.24
CA SER A 732 -0.74 -53.74 16.24
C SER A 732 -1.18 -54.04 17.67
N ALA A 733 -2.50 -54.00 17.91
CA ALA A 733 -3.08 -53.83 19.23
C ALA A 733 -2.53 -54.81 20.29
N GLY A 734 -1.92 -54.24 21.33
CA GLY A 734 -1.62 -54.96 22.57
C GLY A 734 -2.90 -55.22 23.37
N ARG A 735 -2.86 -56.24 24.25
CA ARG A 735 -3.99 -56.51 25.16
C ARG A 735 -3.90 -55.59 26.36
N VAL A 736 -4.94 -54.80 26.58
CA VAL A 736 -5.16 -54.05 27.82
C VAL A 736 -6.04 -54.89 28.75
N ASN A 737 -5.58 -55.08 29.98
CA ASN A 737 -6.34 -55.68 31.08
C ASN A 737 -6.27 -54.76 32.30
N ILE A 738 -7.18 -54.95 33.25
CA ILE A 738 -7.05 -54.38 34.60
C ILE A 738 -6.77 -55.56 35.54
N ASP A 739 -5.72 -55.44 36.34
CA ASP A 739 -5.40 -56.37 37.42
C ASP A 739 -6.51 -56.30 38.48
N LYS A 740 -7.17 -57.43 38.76
CA LYS A 740 -8.37 -57.47 39.61
C LYS A 740 -8.07 -57.43 41.10
N GLU A 741 -6.81 -57.58 41.51
CA GLU A 741 -6.40 -57.54 42.91
C GLU A 741 -5.73 -56.19 43.26
N THR A 742 -5.01 -55.58 42.31
CA THR A 742 -4.30 -54.30 42.53
C THR A 742 -4.95 -53.09 41.86
N GLY A 743 -5.83 -53.27 40.89
CA GLY A 743 -6.42 -52.20 40.09
C GLY A 743 -5.48 -51.60 39.04
N GLU A 744 -4.27 -52.13 38.87
CA GLU A 744 -3.30 -51.67 37.88
C GLU A 744 -3.77 -51.90 36.44
N LEU A 745 -3.46 -50.95 35.55
CA LEU A 745 -3.63 -51.14 34.12
C LEU A 745 -2.45 -51.96 33.58
N LEU A 746 -2.74 -53.13 33.01
CA LEU A 746 -1.77 -54.03 32.40
C LEU A 746 -1.83 -53.89 30.87
N VAL A 747 -0.76 -53.38 30.26
CA VAL A 747 -0.64 -53.25 28.79
C VAL A 747 0.39 -54.25 28.27
N LEU A 748 -0.09 -55.30 27.60
CA LEU A 748 0.74 -56.38 27.10
C LEU A 748 0.96 -56.22 25.59
N LEU A 749 2.18 -55.78 25.23
CA LEU A 749 2.62 -55.56 23.85
C LEU A 749 3.01 -56.88 23.17
N ASN A 750 2.70 -57.02 21.87
CA ASN A 750 3.04 -58.22 21.12
C ASN A 750 4.56 -58.40 21.03
N GLY A 751 5.08 -59.47 21.66
CA GLY A 751 6.51 -59.78 21.73
C GLY A 751 7.17 -59.49 23.09
N ALA A 752 6.48 -58.80 24.01
CA ALA A 752 6.94 -58.66 25.39
C ALA A 752 6.62 -59.91 26.23
N THR A 753 7.56 -60.36 27.06
CA THR A 753 7.34 -61.45 28.03
C THR A 753 6.57 -61.02 29.28
N GLU A 754 6.54 -59.72 29.56
CA GLU A 754 5.86 -59.13 30.72
C GLU A 754 5.02 -57.90 30.30
N PRO A 755 3.87 -57.64 30.94
CA PRO A 755 3.06 -56.47 30.67
C PRO A 755 3.64 -55.20 31.32
N LEU A 756 3.46 -54.05 30.66
CA LEU A 756 3.67 -52.75 31.29
C LEU A 756 2.58 -52.53 32.34
N ARG A 757 2.97 -52.28 33.59
CA ARG A 757 2.08 -51.93 34.71
C ARG A 757 1.98 -50.41 34.84
N PHE A 758 0.76 -49.89 34.95
CA PHE A 758 0.49 -48.51 35.35
C PHE A 758 -0.35 -48.50 36.62
N PRO A 759 -0.02 -47.67 37.63
CA PRO A 759 -0.76 -47.62 38.89
C PRO A 759 -2.20 -47.15 38.67
N ALA A 760 -3.12 -47.63 39.50
CA ALA A 760 -4.50 -47.19 39.51
C ALA A 760 -4.59 -45.66 39.73
N PRO A 761 -5.45 -44.93 39.00
CA PRO A 761 -5.64 -43.49 39.23
C PRO A 761 -6.19 -43.24 40.64
N ALA A 762 -5.60 -42.28 41.35
CA ALA A 762 -6.04 -41.92 42.71
C ALA A 762 -7.50 -41.48 42.70
N GLY A 763 -8.33 -42.10 43.54
CA GLY A 763 -9.78 -41.94 43.51
C GLY A 763 -10.26 -40.54 43.87
N VAL A 764 -11.05 -39.93 42.98
CA VAL A 764 -11.96 -38.83 43.34
C VAL A 764 -13.22 -39.46 43.94
N PRO A 765 -13.79 -38.95 45.06
CA PRO A 765 -14.99 -39.51 45.66
C PRO A 765 -16.19 -39.52 44.71
N THR A 766 -16.91 -40.63 44.66
CA THR A 766 -18.12 -40.82 43.85
C THR A 766 -19.38 -40.72 44.69
N ASP A 767 -20.35 -39.93 44.24
CA ASP A 767 -21.79 -40.08 44.52
C ASP A 767 -22.61 -39.36 43.43
N VAL A 768 -23.86 -39.71 43.13
CA VAL A 768 -24.35 -40.99 42.55
C VAL A 768 -25.79 -40.76 42.04
N ASN A 769 -26.09 -41.14 40.79
CA ASN A 769 -27.44 -41.23 40.20
C ASN A 769 -28.27 -39.90 40.15
N THR A 770 -29.39 -39.77 39.40
CA THR A 770 -30.16 -40.76 38.60
C THR A 770 -30.83 -40.13 37.36
N ASP A 771 -31.01 -40.95 36.32
CA ASP A 771 -32.14 -40.97 35.37
C ASP A 771 -32.40 -39.86 34.31
N ARG A 772 -33.28 -40.24 33.37
CA ARG A 772 -33.67 -39.53 32.15
C ARG A 772 -34.95 -38.71 32.33
N ALA A 773 -35.07 -37.55 31.67
CA ALA A 773 -36.30 -37.14 30.98
C ALA A 773 -36.09 -36.01 29.97
N GLU A 774 -37.07 -35.89 29.08
CA GLU A 774 -37.15 -35.09 27.86
C GLU A 774 -37.34 -33.56 28.05
N SER A 775 -37.27 -32.86 26.91
CA SER A 775 -38.12 -31.72 26.51
C SER A 775 -37.56 -30.27 26.53
N SER A 776 -38.00 -29.58 25.48
CA SER A 776 -38.01 -28.15 25.12
C SER A 776 -37.97 -27.08 26.23
N GLY A 777 -37.33 -25.95 25.95
CA GLY A 777 -37.51 -24.69 26.69
C GLY A 777 -36.82 -23.49 26.03
N GLU A 778 -37.60 -22.49 25.62
CA GLU A 778 -37.18 -21.25 24.96
C GLU A 778 -36.80 -20.12 25.95
N LEU A 779 -36.08 -19.10 25.44
CA LEU A 779 -36.03 -17.70 25.94
C LEU A 779 -35.21 -17.36 27.22
N ALA A 780 -34.99 -16.05 27.41
CA ALA A 780 -34.07 -15.38 28.36
C ALA A 780 -34.64 -13.99 28.79
N PRO A 781 -33.98 -13.11 29.60
CA PRO A 781 -32.79 -13.25 30.46
C PRO A 781 -33.17 -13.09 31.96
N PRO A 782 -33.06 -11.97 32.76
CA PRO A 782 -32.24 -10.74 32.77
C PRO A 782 -31.48 -10.39 34.10
N SER A 783 -30.50 -9.47 33.99
CA SER A 783 -30.13 -8.36 34.93
C SER A 783 -29.71 -8.52 36.42
N VAL A 784 -28.44 -8.09 36.68
CA VAL A 784 -27.98 -7.07 37.68
C VAL A 784 -28.05 -7.32 39.21
N THR A 785 -26.86 -7.42 39.84
CA THR A 785 -26.31 -6.60 40.98
C THR A 785 -24.83 -7.04 41.19
N GLY A 786 -23.83 -6.22 41.56
CA GLY A 786 -23.59 -5.56 42.86
C GLY A 786 -22.78 -6.48 43.81
N THR A 787 -21.66 -6.14 44.47
CA THR A 787 -20.91 -4.86 44.63
C THR A 787 -19.49 -5.16 45.24
N SER A 788 -18.63 -4.14 45.39
CA SER A 788 -17.53 -3.98 46.41
C SER A 788 -16.04 -4.25 46.08
N ALA A 789 -15.20 -3.45 46.76
CA ALA A 789 -13.73 -3.40 46.95
C ALA A 789 -13.50 -2.48 48.21
N PRO A 790 -12.28 -2.07 48.67
CA PRO A 790 -10.88 -2.36 48.28
C PRO A 790 -9.89 -2.64 49.47
N GLY A 791 -8.56 -2.61 49.23
CA GLY A 791 -7.46 -2.59 50.24
C GLY A 791 -6.77 -3.95 50.51
N GLU A 792 -5.49 -4.11 50.88
CA GLU A 792 -4.30 -3.23 51.13
C GLU A 792 -3.02 -4.05 50.74
N SER A 793 -1.95 -3.56 50.07
CA SER A 793 -0.83 -2.65 50.43
C SER A 793 0.30 -3.21 51.35
N ALA A 794 1.53 -3.45 50.83
CA ALA A 794 2.84 -3.30 51.53
C ALA A 794 4.10 -3.52 50.63
N ALA A 795 5.22 -2.87 51.00
CA ALA A 795 6.49 -2.60 50.26
C ALA A 795 7.63 -3.69 50.34
N PRO A 796 8.84 -3.51 49.73
CA PRO A 796 9.78 -4.60 49.35
C PRO A 796 11.25 -4.55 49.93
N GLU A 797 12.19 -5.27 49.28
CA GLU A 797 13.69 -5.25 49.33
C GLU A 797 14.42 -6.03 50.46
N PRO A 798 15.74 -6.39 50.35
CA PRO A 798 16.80 -5.93 49.41
C PRO A 798 17.68 -7.01 48.69
N GLU A 799 18.71 -6.56 47.96
CA GLU A 799 19.75 -7.36 47.24
C GLU A 799 21.05 -7.64 48.05
N PRO A 800 21.98 -8.48 47.55
CA PRO A 800 23.41 -8.53 47.94
C PRO A 800 24.41 -8.19 46.79
N THR A 801 25.63 -7.74 47.12
CA THR A 801 26.60 -7.10 46.20
C THR A 801 28.04 -7.64 46.27
N VAL A 802 28.75 -7.74 45.12
CA VAL A 802 30.23 -7.84 44.90
C VAL A 802 30.47 -7.40 43.43
N GLU A 803 31.36 -6.52 42.94
CA GLU A 803 32.68 -5.93 43.26
C GLU A 803 33.90 -6.42 42.41
N GLN A 804 34.17 -5.63 41.35
CA GLN A 804 35.48 -5.18 40.82
C GLN A 804 36.42 -6.11 39.98
N ALA A 805 37.30 -5.43 39.20
CA ALA A 805 38.37 -5.89 38.27
C ALA A 805 37.90 -6.56 36.94
N GLU A 806 38.53 -6.36 35.77
CA GLU A 806 39.61 -5.43 35.35
C GLU A 806 39.50 -5.11 33.83
N GLN A 807 40.31 -4.19 33.28
CA GLN A 807 40.17 -3.70 31.89
C GLN A 807 40.92 -4.52 30.82
N VAL A 808 40.28 -4.74 29.66
CA VAL A 808 40.90 -5.03 28.36
C VAL A 808 40.13 -4.26 27.27
N GLU A 809 40.81 -3.75 26.24
CA GLU A 809 40.19 -3.00 25.14
C GLU A 809 39.59 -3.93 24.06
N GLU A 810 38.39 -3.61 23.57
CA GLU A 810 37.79 -4.21 22.37
C GLU A 810 37.54 -3.16 21.28
N PRO A 811 37.54 -3.54 19.98
CA PRO A 811 37.43 -2.61 18.86
C PRO A 811 36.00 -2.02 18.71
N SER A 812 35.93 -0.86 18.07
CA SER A 812 34.71 -0.02 17.95
C SER A 812 33.49 -0.76 17.39
N GLU A 813 32.48 -0.97 18.22
CA GLU A 813 31.13 -1.38 17.78
C GLU A 813 30.38 -0.23 17.08
N ILE A 814 29.46 -0.61 16.19
CA ILE A 814 28.50 0.29 15.54
C ILE A 814 27.32 0.52 16.49
N PRO A 815 26.85 1.76 16.72
CA PRO A 815 25.81 2.03 17.72
C PRO A 815 24.50 1.27 17.48
N ALA A 816 24.11 0.45 18.45
CA ALA A 816 22.82 -0.21 18.47
C ALA A 816 21.66 0.80 18.65
N VAL A 817 20.48 0.45 18.14
CA VAL A 817 19.29 1.31 18.13
C VAL A 817 18.84 1.66 19.56
N LEU A 818 18.75 2.96 19.85
CA LEU A 818 18.19 3.47 21.12
C LEU A 818 16.71 3.03 21.29
N PRO A 819 16.32 2.51 22.46
CA PRO A 819 14.93 2.19 22.75
C PRO A 819 14.08 3.47 22.87
N ILE A 820 12.81 3.37 22.47
CA ILE A 820 11.85 4.49 22.50
C ILE A 820 10.95 4.37 23.75
N PRO A 821 11.27 5.07 24.85
CA PRO A 821 10.21 5.54 25.76
C PRO A 821 10.27 7.05 26.05
N ALA A 822 11.46 7.65 26.15
CA ALA A 822 11.64 8.97 26.77
C ALA A 822 10.94 10.15 26.05
N PHE A 823 10.66 10.02 24.74
CA PHE A 823 10.10 11.11 23.93
C PHE A 823 8.57 11.24 24.04
N SER A 824 7.83 10.22 24.50
CA SER A 824 6.37 10.26 24.53
C SER A 824 5.82 10.95 25.79
N THR A 825 6.35 10.64 26.97
CA THR A 825 5.80 11.13 28.25
C THR A 825 5.89 12.64 28.40
N ALA A 826 7.01 13.25 28.00
CA ALA A 826 7.19 14.70 28.04
C ALA A 826 6.25 15.43 27.06
N LEU A 827 6.13 14.91 25.83
CA LEU A 827 5.24 15.45 24.80
C LEU A 827 3.76 15.34 25.22
N GLN A 828 3.37 14.21 25.82
CA GLN A 828 2.01 13.99 26.32
C GLN A 828 1.66 14.98 27.45
N ALA A 829 2.54 15.16 28.45
CA ALA A 829 2.31 16.09 29.55
C ALA A 829 2.16 17.56 29.07
N VAL A 830 2.95 17.97 28.07
CA VAL A 830 2.86 19.31 27.47
C VAL A 830 1.54 19.49 26.71
N ILE A 831 1.10 18.50 25.92
CA ILE A 831 -0.18 18.58 25.19
C ILE A 831 -1.37 18.55 26.16
N GLU A 832 -1.32 17.76 27.23
CA GLU A 832 -2.37 17.72 28.26
C GLU A 832 -2.47 19.05 29.02
N SER A 833 -1.32 19.68 29.35
CA SER A 833 -1.29 21.04 29.92
C SER A 833 -1.84 22.10 28.96
N GLY A 834 -1.54 22.00 27.66
CA GLY A 834 -2.12 22.88 26.64
C GLY A 834 -3.63 22.69 26.49
N ALA A 835 -4.11 21.45 26.44
CA ALA A 835 -5.53 21.12 26.33
C ALA A 835 -6.36 21.65 27.50
N ALA A 836 -5.82 21.59 28.73
CA ALA A 836 -6.45 22.18 29.92
C ALA A 836 -6.64 23.70 29.83
N THR A 837 -5.82 24.38 29.01
CA THR A 837 -5.86 25.85 28.84
C THR A 837 -6.86 26.28 27.75
N VAL A 838 -7.27 25.39 26.85
CA VAL A 838 -8.14 25.70 25.68
C VAL A 838 -9.54 25.08 25.78
N GLY A 839 -9.77 24.11 26.68
CA GLY A 839 -11.11 23.73 27.12
C GLY A 839 -12.00 22.98 26.11
N HIS A 840 -11.44 22.42 25.02
CA HIS A 840 -12.19 21.72 23.98
C HIS A 840 -11.83 20.23 23.85
N SER A 841 -12.86 19.39 23.67
CA SER A 841 -12.76 17.92 23.60
C SER A 841 -11.94 17.39 22.42
N THR A 842 -11.82 18.18 21.33
CA THR A 842 -11.19 17.81 20.06
C THR A 842 -9.73 17.37 20.22
N VAL A 843 -8.96 18.02 21.11
CA VAL A 843 -7.54 17.66 21.36
C VAL A 843 -7.42 16.27 21.98
N GLY A 844 -8.34 15.90 22.88
CA GLY A 844 -8.43 14.56 23.46
C GLY A 844 -8.91 13.49 22.47
N GLU A 845 -9.49 13.87 21.33
CA GLU A 845 -9.88 12.95 20.25
C GLU A 845 -8.75 12.77 19.22
N LEU A 846 -7.99 13.84 18.94
CA LEU A 846 -6.73 13.81 18.18
C LEU A 846 -5.68 12.93 18.85
N LEU A 847 -5.46 13.07 20.17
CA LEU A 847 -4.52 12.21 20.92
C LEU A 847 -4.89 10.73 20.83
N ARG A 848 -6.18 10.39 20.98
CA ARG A 848 -6.70 9.01 20.83
C ARG A 848 -6.68 8.49 19.40
N THR A 849 -6.50 9.37 18.41
CA THR A 849 -6.31 9.00 17.01
C THR A 849 -4.83 8.75 16.70
N ALA A 850 -3.93 9.62 17.17
CA ALA A 850 -2.47 9.42 17.07
C ALA A 850 -2.02 8.13 17.79
N SER A 851 -2.59 7.80 18.95
CA SER A 851 -2.31 6.54 19.65
C SER A 851 -2.80 5.28 18.92
N ARG A 852 -3.65 5.41 17.89
CA ARG A 852 -4.17 4.28 17.08
C ARG A 852 -3.43 4.08 15.77
N THR A 853 -2.75 5.10 15.24
CA THR A 853 -2.05 5.06 13.94
C THR A 853 -0.55 4.75 14.05
N ASN A 854 -0.06 4.41 15.24
CA ASN A 854 1.34 4.06 15.53
C ASN A 854 2.37 5.11 15.04
N TRP A 855 1.97 6.39 15.03
CA TRP A 855 2.82 7.58 14.84
C TRP A 855 3.58 7.64 13.51
N ALA A 856 2.85 7.54 12.39
CA ALA A 856 3.34 7.91 11.06
C ALA A 856 3.87 9.36 11.04
N ARG A 857 5.21 9.52 10.99
CA ARG A 857 5.93 10.78 11.25
C ARG A 857 5.48 11.96 10.38
N SER A 858 5.31 11.75 9.07
CA SER A 858 5.01 12.82 8.12
C SER A 858 3.62 13.41 8.36
N THR A 859 2.57 12.59 8.32
CA THR A 859 1.16 13.03 8.40
C THR A 859 0.85 13.75 9.72
N VAL A 860 1.44 13.31 10.84
CA VAL A 860 1.24 13.95 12.15
C VAL A 860 1.92 15.32 12.21
N LEU A 861 3.15 15.47 11.71
CA LEU A 861 3.80 16.78 11.61
C LEU A 861 3.04 17.71 10.65
N ASP A 862 2.60 17.21 9.50
CA ASP A 862 1.90 18.03 8.51
C ASP A 862 0.56 18.55 9.05
N TYR A 863 -0.19 17.73 9.79
CA TYR A 863 -1.38 18.18 10.51
C TYR A 863 -1.04 19.25 11.58
N LEU A 864 -0.06 19.00 12.45
CA LEU A 864 0.34 19.92 13.52
C LEU A 864 0.87 21.27 13.00
N MET A 865 1.55 21.28 11.85
CA MET A 865 2.18 22.49 11.29
C MET A 865 1.29 23.23 10.28
N LYS A 866 0.36 22.55 9.59
CA LYS A 866 -0.44 23.14 8.48
C LYS A 866 -1.95 23.21 8.73
N ALA A 867 -2.51 22.33 9.55
CA ALA A 867 -3.95 22.22 9.79
C ALA A 867 -4.36 22.72 11.19
N ALA A 868 -3.73 22.23 12.26
CA ALA A 868 -4.00 22.67 13.63
C ALA A 868 -3.92 24.20 13.82
N PRO A 869 -2.97 24.94 13.21
CA PRO A 869 -2.92 26.41 13.30
C PRO A 869 -4.08 27.14 12.57
N LYS A 870 -4.83 26.45 11.71
CA LYS A 870 -6.04 26.96 11.06
C LYS A 870 -7.28 26.63 11.90
N GLU A 871 -7.34 25.42 12.44
CA GLU A 871 -8.41 24.97 13.33
C GLU A 871 -8.43 25.74 14.65
N LEU A 872 -7.27 26.05 15.23
CA LEU A 872 -7.16 26.92 16.42
C LEU A 872 -7.72 28.33 16.16
N ARG A 873 -7.38 28.95 15.02
CA ARG A 873 -7.95 30.26 14.62
C ARG A 873 -9.46 30.18 14.37
N ALA A 874 -9.94 29.10 13.75
CA ALA A 874 -11.38 28.86 13.55
C ALA A 874 -12.13 28.65 14.89
N GLY A 875 -11.44 28.11 15.91
CA GLY A 875 -11.91 28.05 17.30
C GLY A 875 -11.80 29.36 18.09
N GLY A 876 -11.30 30.44 17.49
CA GLY A 876 -11.19 31.77 18.12
C GLY A 876 -9.87 32.06 18.85
N ALA A 877 -8.84 31.23 18.70
CA ALA A 877 -7.51 31.53 19.25
C ALA A 877 -6.85 32.69 18.49
N GLY A 878 -6.23 33.61 19.24
CA GLY A 878 -5.47 34.74 18.69
C GLY A 878 -4.12 34.31 18.10
N ASP A 879 -3.55 35.14 17.22
CA ASP A 879 -2.28 34.82 16.55
C ASP A 879 -1.12 34.59 17.52
N ASP A 880 -1.07 35.29 18.65
CA ASP A 880 -0.07 35.08 19.72
C ASP A 880 -0.14 33.66 20.32
N GLN A 881 -1.35 33.15 20.55
CA GLN A 881 -1.57 31.80 21.10
C GLN A 881 -1.21 30.71 20.07
N VAL A 882 -1.42 31.00 18.79
CA VAL A 882 -1.03 30.10 17.69
C VAL A 882 0.48 30.14 17.45
N ALA A 883 1.12 31.29 17.67
CA ALA A 883 2.58 31.43 17.66
C ALA A 883 3.22 30.71 18.85
N GLU A 884 2.63 30.78 20.05
CA GLU A 884 3.06 30.02 21.24
C GLU A 884 2.96 28.51 20.99
N PHE A 885 1.82 28.02 20.50
CA PHE A 885 1.64 26.62 20.10
C PHE A 885 2.71 26.15 19.10
N LEU A 886 2.93 26.91 18.03
CA LEU A 886 3.96 26.59 17.02
C LEU A 886 5.39 26.69 17.58
N GLY A 887 5.64 27.58 18.53
CA GLY A 887 6.91 27.70 19.25
C GLY A 887 7.21 26.46 20.10
N VAL A 888 6.20 25.97 20.84
CA VAL A 888 6.30 24.72 21.61
C VAL A 888 6.57 23.52 20.69
N ILE A 889 5.81 23.36 19.61
CA ILE A 889 6.02 22.27 18.63
C ILE A 889 7.43 22.33 18.02
N ARG A 890 7.92 23.52 17.63
CA ARG A 890 9.29 23.69 17.11
C ARG A 890 10.36 23.34 18.16
N GLY A 891 10.22 23.83 19.39
CA GLY A 891 11.16 23.54 20.48
C GLY A 891 11.25 22.04 20.83
N LEU A 892 10.17 21.29 20.63
CA LEU A 892 10.13 19.83 20.78
C LEU A 892 10.77 19.08 19.60
N LEU A 893 10.70 19.63 18.38
CA LEU A 893 11.39 19.09 17.20
C LEU A 893 12.90 19.39 17.25
N ASP A 894 13.30 20.60 17.66
CA ASP A 894 14.71 21.01 17.79
C ASP A 894 15.48 20.22 18.87
N GLN A 895 14.76 19.57 19.79
CA GLN A 895 15.33 18.64 20.77
C GLN A 895 15.52 17.21 20.25
N ASN A 896 15.02 16.88 19.05
CA ASN A 896 15.13 15.55 18.46
C ASN A 896 16.34 15.46 17.49
N PRO A 897 17.35 14.62 17.75
CA PRO A 897 18.56 14.56 16.92
C PRO A 897 18.30 14.32 15.42
N LEU A 898 17.36 13.43 15.11
CA LEU A 898 17.02 13.04 13.74
C LEU A 898 16.40 14.18 12.91
N TYR A 899 15.87 15.22 13.57
CA TYR A 899 15.32 16.39 12.88
C TYR A 899 16.41 17.42 12.53
N ARG A 900 17.52 17.43 13.28
CA ARG A 900 18.67 18.31 12.99
C ARG A 900 19.45 17.85 11.76
N GLU A 901 19.60 16.55 11.56
CA GLU A 901 20.28 15.97 10.39
C GLU A 901 19.52 16.26 9.09
N THR A 902 18.19 16.22 9.12
CA THR A 902 17.34 16.56 7.97
C THR A 902 17.25 18.07 7.73
N ALA A 903 17.17 18.89 8.77
CA ALA A 903 17.24 20.36 8.62
C ALA A 903 18.62 20.86 8.16
N GLY A 904 19.70 20.14 8.47
CA GLY A 904 21.06 20.43 8.02
C GLY A 904 21.31 20.16 6.54
N ALA A 905 20.45 19.36 5.88
CA ALA A 905 20.53 19.04 4.46
C ALA A 905 19.74 20.02 3.55
N SER A 906 19.31 21.18 4.08
CA SER A 906 18.57 22.21 3.35
C SER A 906 18.92 23.63 3.83
N ARG A 907 20.23 23.89 3.91
CA ARG A 907 20.85 25.21 4.14
C ARG A 907 22.05 25.38 3.24
#